data_AF-A0A1V6GR72-F1
#
_entry.id   AF-A0A1V6GR72-F1
#
_cell.length_a   1.000
_cell.length_b   1.000
_cell.length_c   1.000
_cell.angle_alpha   90.00
_cell.angle_beta   90.00
_cell.angle_gamma   90.00
#
_symmetry.space_group_name_H-M   'P 1'
#
loop_
_entity.id
_entity.type
_entity.pdbx_description
1 polymer ?
#
loop_
_entity_poly.entity_id
_entity_poly.type
_entity_poly.pdbx_seq_one_letter_code
_entity_poly.pdbx_strand_id
1 'polypeptide(L)'
;MSNYLASILPVTIVTYLTMEDRRWRFLAFIATVAAAVTVLWGQTRSVYLGLFVAFLVLFSLLGTSDRRRLLTKRKLTGMTLGLVIILALYAFPPGVPENRRPLRLSVSRAQELQLPYDEATGSLYRRVFEWKTALEMFTHSPLYGWGWGSYILLSQDFQVKVTEKDPAYFGFYEKSAEAHSDFLQMLAETGIIGFGVWIALLLYIGILGVKRWLATKNLMILAALSGWLMILVHALTEFPLHMMPSAGIFAVFSGFLVSEGKRKTFPRAVGLAFLFLTLFFSFIALKTALADSFYAYGIYQREKAQNQYLKDMESVGRAIVLSSKGSEETPEWLEDAIRKEKAAAAERLSSSYYSQYLFFTNALIADPGLSSATYEIATLIGKMEELVPRPPFLLFDFPPFRYTGVSALREAPTEYPELGRWVFKLKVQERERIEYLYRYFRGLCLSINSMIDPAVYLNIGRSANEMLVLYEEWDVEEPEERALWLTWMLYGYEKAFRLNGARQYTEDLELDHLDLEYLDAVIRHGVDVEERVTEVLGFRRRLAQHTLKKDWRFPKKWYNYFVEKMDDGYFAGRPTYRDRFIEVFEEYARRYREMEGYFREMDNALQSKETKISAADRYELYRDMKDIERFLEDFERRFSNGAAEG
;
A
#
# COMPACT_ATOMS: atom_id res chain seq x y z
N MET A 1 -1.19 -1.37 -20.31
CA MET A 1 -0.83 -0.95 -21.69
C MET A 1 -0.12 -2.07 -22.45
N SER A 2 0.94 -2.68 -21.90
CA SER A 2 1.65 -3.82 -22.53
C SER A 2 0.70 -5.00 -22.79
N ASN A 3 -0.12 -5.37 -21.83
CA ASN A 3 -1.16 -6.42 -21.95
C ASN A 3 -2.19 -6.16 -23.06
N TYR A 4 -2.77 -4.96 -23.12
CA TYR A 4 -3.69 -4.53 -24.18
C TYR A 4 -3.03 -4.66 -25.57
N LEU A 5 -1.83 -4.09 -25.75
CA LEU A 5 -1.11 -4.17 -27.02
C LEU A 5 -0.73 -5.60 -27.40
N ALA A 6 -0.33 -6.41 -26.43
CA ALA A 6 -0.05 -7.83 -26.63
C ALA A 6 -1.29 -8.59 -27.14
N SER A 7 -2.46 -8.35 -26.55
CA SER A 7 -3.71 -8.99 -26.99
C SER A 7 -4.13 -8.61 -28.42
N ILE A 8 -3.66 -7.45 -28.92
CA ILE A 8 -3.93 -6.96 -30.27
C ILE A 8 -2.93 -7.47 -31.32
N LEU A 9 -1.73 -7.93 -30.91
CA LEU A 9 -0.72 -8.44 -31.84
C LEU A 9 -1.24 -9.54 -32.79
N PRO A 10 -2.02 -10.55 -32.35
CA PRO A 10 -2.64 -11.50 -33.26
C PRO A 10 -3.47 -10.83 -34.37
N VAL A 11 -4.20 -9.75 -34.04
CA VAL A 11 -5.05 -9.01 -34.97
C VAL A 11 -4.22 -8.24 -35.99
N THR A 12 -3.17 -7.54 -35.56
CA THR A 12 -2.31 -6.77 -36.48
C THR A 12 -1.50 -7.69 -37.39
N ILE A 13 -1.05 -8.84 -36.87
CA ILE A 13 -0.35 -9.87 -37.66
C ILE A 13 -1.29 -10.46 -38.71
N VAL A 14 -2.50 -10.88 -38.32
CA VAL A 14 -3.48 -11.41 -39.28
C VAL A 14 -3.82 -10.35 -40.33
N THR A 15 -4.03 -9.10 -39.92
CA THR A 15 -4.28 -7.98 -40.84
C THR A 15 -3.13 -7.82 -41.84
N TYR A 16 -1.87 -7.87 -41.39
CA TYR A 16 -0.70 -7.84 -42.28
C TYR A 16 -0.68 -9.03 -43.27
N LEU A 17 -1.06 -10.22 -42.80
CA LEU A 17 -1.09 -11.43 -43.60
C LEU A 17 -2.25 -11.48 -44.60
N THR A 18 -3.38 -10.82 -44.34
CA THR A 18 -4.57 -10.87 -45.20
C THR A 18 -4.73 -9.66 -46.10
N MET A 19 -4.22 -8.49 -45.71
CA MET A 19 -4.48 -7.26 -46.44
C MET A 19 -3.73 -7.20 -47.78
N GLU A 20 -4.46 -6.92 -48.85
CA GLU A 20 -3.92 -6.79 -50.20
C GLU A 20 -3.42 -5.37 -50.48
N ASP A 21 -4.15 -4.36 -50.01
CA ASP A 21 -3.76 -2.96 -50.12
C ASP A 21 -2.44 -2.70 -49.39
N ARG A 22 -1.46 -2.20 -50.14
CA ARG A 22 -0.10 -1.93 -49.65
C ARG A 22 -0.07 -0.89 -48.52
N ARG A 23 -0.95 0.11 -48.55
CA ARG A 23 -1.02 1.18 -47.53
C ARG A 23 -1.46 0.59 -46.19
N TRP A 24 -2.59 -0.10 -46.18
CA TRP A 24 -3.13 -0.74 -44.98
C TRP A 24 -2.25 -1.87 -44.46
N ARG A 25 -1.62 -2.64 -45.35
CA ARG A 25 -0.63 -3.66 -44.95
C ARG A 25 0.60 -3.03 -44.30
N PHE A 26 1.09 -1.90 -44.82
CA PHE A 26 2.22 -1.18 -44.23
C PHE A 26 1.87 -0.59 -42.85
N LEU A 27 0.66 -0.03 -42.70
CA LEU A 27 0.16 0.41 -41.39
C LEU A 27 0.04 -0.75 -40.39
N ALA A 28 -0.46 -1.92 -40.82
CA ALA A 28 -0.52 -3.11 -39.97
C ALA A 28 0.88 -3.60 -39.55
N PHE A 29 1.87 -3.49 -40.45
CA PHE A 29 3.28 -3.77 -40.14
C PHE A 29 3.82 -2.82 -39.07
N ILE A 30 3.64 -1.51 -39.25
CA ILE A 30 4.05 -0.49 -38.26
C ILE A 30 3.37 -0.75 -36.92
N ALA A 31 2.06 -0.99 -36.90
CA ALA A 31 1.31 -1.27 -35.69
C ALA A 31 1.84 -2.52 -34.97
N THR A 32 2.17 -3.58 -35.71
CA THR A 32 2.75 -4.81 -35.15
C THR A 32 4.13 -4.55 -34.53
N VAL A 33 5.01 -3.84 -35.24
CA VAL A 33 6.35 -3.50 -34.73
C VAL A 33 6.25 -2.61 -33.48
N ALA A 34 5.44 -1.55 -33.54
CA ALA A 34 5.24 -0.64 -32.42
C ALA A 34 4.68 -1.38 -31.18
N ALA A 35 3.63 -2.17 -31.35
CA ALA A 35 3.05 -2.96 -30.27
C ALA A 35 4.06 -3.96 -29.68
N ALA A 36 4.81 -4.68 -30.51
CA ALA A 36 5.79 -5.65 -30.06
C ALA A 36 6.96 -4.99 -29.29
N VAL A 37 7.46 -3.84 -29.76
CA VAL A 37 8.50 -3.08 -29.06
C VAL A 37 7.99 -2.59 -27.70
N THR A 38 6.79 -2.02 -27.64
CA THR A 38 6.19 -1.57 -26.36
C THR A 38 5.98 -2.72 -25.39
N VAL A 39 5.56 -3.90 -25.87
CA VAL A 39 5.42 -5.10 -25.05
C VAL A 39 6.76 -5.54 -24.46
N LEU A 40 7.83 -5.58 -25.27
CA LEU A 40 9.17 -5.95 -24.80
C LEU A 40 9.73 -4.92 -23.81
N TRP A 41 9.48 -3.63 -24.05
CA TRP A 41 9.87 -2.57 -23.11
C TRP A 41 9.14 -2.66 -21.78
N GLY A 42 7.89 -3.16 -21.78
CA GLY A 42 7.10 -3.37 -20.57
C GLY A 42 7.69 -4.42 -19.63
N GLN A 43 8.55 -5.33 -20.11
CA GLN A 43 9.24 -6.36 -19.32
C GLN A 43 8.34 -7.21 -18.40
N THR A 44 7.06 -7.34 -18.75
CA THR A 44 6.08 -8.08 -17.97
C THR A 44 6.12 -9.56 -18.38
N ARG A 45 6.75 -10.42 -17.58
CA ARG A 45 6.99 -11.84 -17.92
C ARG A 45 5.70 -12.62 -18.22
N SER A 46 4.64 -12.36 -17.46
CA SER A 46 3.32 -12.97 -17.67
C SER A 46 2.68 -12.60 -19.01
N VAL A 47 2.96 -11.40 -19.54
CA VAL A 47 2.53 -10.98 -20.89
C VAL A 47 3.21 -11.84 -21.96
N TYR A 48 4.49 -12.18 -21.78
CA TYR A 48 5.22 -13.03 -22.71
C TYR A 48 4.68 -14.46 -22.73
N LEU A 49 4.35 -15.01 -21.55
CA LEU A 49 3.70 -16.32 -21.47
C LEU A 49 2.34 -16.31 -22.17
N GLY A 50 1.51 -15.30 -21.91
CA GLY A 50 0.22 -15.14 -22.60
C GLY A 50 0.38 -15.02 -24.12
N LEU A 51 1.37 -14.25 -24.59
CA LEU A 51 1.69 -14.14 -26.02
C LEU A 51 2.19 -15.45 -26.62
N PHE A 52 3.03 -16.20 -25.91
CA PHE A 52 3.50 -17.50 -26.34
C PHE A 52 2.34 -18.44 -26.59
N VAL A 53 1.40 -18.56 -25.63
CA VAL A 53 0.19 -19.37 -25.78
C VAL A 53 -0.68 -18.87 -26.94
N ALA A 54 -0.89 -17.55 -27.03
CA ALA A 54 -1.70 -16.95 -28.09
C ALA A 54 -1.14 -17.20 -29.50
N PHE A 55 0.18 -17.07 -29.68
CA PHE A 55 0.87 -17.33 -30.93
C PHE A 55 0.97 -18.83 -31.24
N LEU A 56 1.17 -19.68 -30.22
CA LEU A 56 1.11 -21.12 -30.41
C LEU A 56 -0.26 -21.54 -30.98
N VAL A 57 -1.35 -21.03 -30.40
CA VAL A 57 -2.72 -21.28 -30.92
C VAL A 57 -2.91 -20.67 -32.31
N LEU A 58 -2.48 -19.43 -32.53
CA LEU A 58 -2.62 -18.75 -33.82
C LEU A 58 -1.91 -19.50 -34.96
N PHE A 59 -0.62 -19.80 -34.78
CA PHE A 59 0.21 -20.38 -35.83
C PHE A 59 -0.04 -21.88 -36.03
N SER A 60 -0.38 -22.64 -34.97
CA SER A 60 -0.77 -24.05 -35.12
C SER A 60 -2.08 -24.20 -35.90
N LEU A 61 -3.10 -23.40 -35.57
CA LEU A 61 -4.39 -23.43 -36.25
C LEU A 61 -4.33 -22.81 -37.66
N LEU A 62 -3.46 -21.82 -37.88
CA LEU A 62 -3.19 -21.29 -39.22
C LEU A 62 -2.46 -22.33 -40.09
N GLY A 63 -1.47 -23.04 -39.53
CA GLY A 63 -0.66 -24.03 -40.25
C GLY A 63 -1.43 -25.28 -40.66
N THR A 64 -2.45 -25.66 -39.87
CA THR A 64 -3.36 -26.78 -40.15
C THR A 64 -4.55 -26.40 -41.03
N SER A 65 -4.70 -25.13 -41.39
CA SER A 65 -5.76 -24.63 -42.28
C SER A 65 -5.28 -24.54 -43.74
N ASP A 66 -6.19 -24.67 -44.70
CA ASP A 66 -5.95 -24.36 -46.11
C ASP A 66 -5.41 -22.94 -46.36
N ARG A 67 -5.56 -22.06 -45.36
CA ARG A 67 -5.03 -20.69 -45.34
C ARG A 67 -3.52 -20.61 -45.13
N ARG A 68 -2.79 -21.72 -44.91
CA ARG A 68 -1.31 -21.72 -44.83
C ARG A 68 -0.62 -21.07 -46.05
N ARG A 69 -1.30 -21.06 -47.20
CA ARG A 69 -0.82 -20.41 -48.44
C ARG A 69 -0.58 -18.90 -48.30
N LEU A 70 -1.13 -18.27 -47.26
CA LEU A 70 -0.89 -16.85 -46.97
C LEU A 70 0.54 -16.56 -46.50
N LEU A 71 1.26 -17.56 -45.99
CA LEU A 71 2.67 -17.48 -45.61
C LEU A 71 3.57 -17.55 -46.85
N THR A 72 3.47 -16.54 -47.72
CA THR A 72 4.33 -16.43 -48.91
C THR A 72 5.73 -15.96 -48.54
N LYS A 73 6.75 -16.31 -49.34
CA LYS A 73 8.14 -15.88 -49.11
C LYS A 73 8.27 -14.38 -48.81
N ARG A 74 7.55 -13.52 -49.54
CA ARG A 74 7.55 -12.06 -49.34
C ARG A 74 7.02 -11.63 -47.96
N LYS A 75 5.96 -12.28 -47.47
CA LYS A 75 5.38 -12.00 -46.15
C LYS A 75 6.26 -12.55 -45.03
N LEU A 76 6.84 -13.74 -45.21
CA LEU A 76 7.84 -14.27 -44.29
C LEU A 76 9.06 -13.34 -44.19
N THR A 77 9.63 -12.88 -45.30
CA THR A 77 10.75 -11.93 -45.27
C THR A 77 10.38 -10.63 -44.55
N GLY A 78 9.14 -10.14 -44.71
CA GLY A 78 8.65 -8.98 -43.99
C GLY A 78 8.51 -9.24 -42.48
N MET A 79 8.05 -10.43 -42.08
CA MET A 79 8.01 -10.83 -40.66
C MET A 79 9.41 -10.95 -40.07
N THR A 80 10.36 -11.56 -40.78
CA THR A 80 11.77 -11.65 -40.35
C THR A 80 12.39 -10.26 -40.21
N LEU A 81 12.16 -9.36 -41.17
CA LEU A 81 12.61 -7.97 -41.08
C LEU A 81 11.99 -7.26 -39.88
N GLY A 82 10.68 -7.44 -39.65
CA GLY A 82 9.99 -6.91 -38.48
C GLY A 82 10.60 -7.42 -37.17
N LEU A 83 10.89 -8.72 -37.07
CA LEU A 83 11.53 -9.32 -35.90
C LEU A 83 12.93 -8.73 -35.67
N VAL A 84 13.73 -8.57 -36.72
CA VAL A 84 15.06 -7.93 -36.62
C VAL A 84 14.93 -6.49 -36.13
N ILE A 85 13.97 -5.71 -36.65
CA ILE A 85 13.70 -4.34 -36.19
C ILE A 85 13.28 -4.32 -34.72
N ILE A 86 12.38 -5.22 -34.30
CA ILE A 86 11.92 -5.35 -32.92
C ILE A 86 13.11 -5.64 -31.99
N LEU A 87 13.95 -6.62 -32.33
CA LEU A 87 15.12 -6.99 -31.53
C LEU A 87 16.16 -5.86 -31.50
N ALA A 88 16.38 -5.17 -32.62
CA ALA A 88 17.28 -4.03 -32.69
C ALA A 88 16.79 -2.86 -31.82
N LEU A 89 15.50 -2.52 -31.87
CA LEU A 89 14.91 -1.45 -31.05
C LEU A 89 14.82 -1.82 -29.57
N TYR A 90 14.75 -3.12 -29.25
CA TYR A 90 14.81 -3.61 -27.87
C TYR A 90 16.23 -3.58 -27.29
N ALA A 91 17.23 -3.99 -28.08
CA ALA A 91 18.63 -4.01 -27.66
C ALA A 91 19.26 -2.60 -27.66
N PHE A 92 18.91 -1.78 -28.65
CA PHE A 92 19.49 -0.46 -28.90
C PHE A 92 18.41 0.62 -29.08
N PRO A 93 17.59 0.87 -28.04
CA PRO A 93 16.58 1.91 -28.10
C PRO A 93 17.22 3.30 -28.25
N PRO A 94 16.83 4.09 -29.26
CA PRO A 94 17.41 5.42 -29.49
C PRO A 94 17.06 6.38 -28.34
N GLY A 95 18.04 7.16 -27.89
CA GLY A 95 17.86 8.17 -26.83
C GLY A 95 17.78 7.62 -25.41
N VAL A 96 17.94 6.30 -25.21
CA VAL A 96 17.95 5.69 -23.86
C VAL A 96 19.40 5.44 -23.41
N PRO A 97 19.80 5.97 -22.24
CA PRO A 97 21.11 5.72 -21.64
C PRO A 97 21.42 4.22 -21.48
N GLU A 98 22.70 3.83 -21.61
CA GLU A 98 23.16 2.43 -21.57
C GLU A 98 22.69 1.67 -20.32
N ASN A 99 22.76 2.31 -19.14
CA ASN A 99 22.34 1.73 -17.86
C ASN A 99 20.82 1.55 -17.72
N ARG A 100 20.02 2.15 -18.60
CA ARG A 100 18.55 2.04 -18.61
C ARG A 100 18.03 1.23 -19.78
N ARG A 101 18.92 0.59 -20.56
CA ARG A 101 18.50 -0.22 -21.71
C ARG A 101 17.70 -1.45 -21.26
N PRO A 102 16.55 -1.75 -21.91
CA PRO A 102 15.68 -2.87 -21.53
C PRO A 102 16.38 -4.23 -21.48
N LEU A 103 17.28 -4.48 -22.43
CA LEU A 103 18.04 -5.74 -22.47
C LEU A 103 18.93 -5.93 -21.23
N ARG A 104 19.65 -4.88 -20.80
CA ARG A 104 20.50 -4.96 -19.58
C ARG A 104 19.66 -5.18 -18.33
N LEU A 105 18.55 -4.45 -18.19
CA LEU A 105 17.61 -4.61 -17.07
C LEU A 105 17.01 -6.02 -16.99
N SER A 106 16.82 -6.67 -18.14
CA SER A 106 16.33 -8.05 -18.19
C SER A 106 17.39 -9.05 -17.73
N VAL A 107 18.67 -8.81 -18.06
CA VAL A 107 19.79 -9.64 -17.60
C VAL A 107 19.95 -9.53 -16.09
N SER A 108 19.91 -8.32 -15.52
CA SER A 108 20.01 -8.13 -14.07
C SER A 108 18.87 -8.84 -13.32
N ARG A 109 17.63 -8.71 -13.81
CA ARG A 109 16.46 -9.41 -13.25
C ARG A 109 16.49 -10.93 -13.42
N ALA A 110 17.24 -11.45 -14.39
CA ALA A 110 17.44 -12.89 -14.56
C ALA A 110 18.47 -13.43 -13.57
N GLN A 111 19.47 -12.61 -13.20
CA GLN A 111 20.43 -12.95 -12.14
C GLN A 111 19.75 -13.00 -10.76
N GLU A 112 18.75 -12.15 -10.50
CA GLU A 112 17.92 -12.21 -9.29
C GLU A 112 17.19 -13.54 -9.10
N LEU A 113 16.93 -14.32 -10.17
CA LEU A 113 16.28 -15.64 -10.06
C LEU A 113 17.18 -16.73 -9.45
N GLN A 114 18.48 -16.45 -9.31
CA GLN A 114 19.43 -17.37 -8.69
C GLN A 114 19.56 -17.15 -7.17
N LEU A 115 18.90 -16.10 -6.63
CA LEU A 115 18.90 -15.84 -5.20
C LEU A 115 17.94 -16.80 -4.46
N PRO A 116 18.32 -17.30 -3.27
CA PRO A 116 17.43 -18.05 -2.39
C PRO A 116 16.09 -17.33 -2.14
N TYR A 117 15.02 -18.10 -1.99
CA TYR A 117 13.64 -17.60 -1.83
C TYR A 117 13.46 -16.62 -0.65
N ASP A 118 14.27 -16.79 0.39
CA ASP A 118 14.32 -15.99 1.61
C ASP A 118 15.11 -14.66 1.46
N GLU A 119 16.05 -14.61 0.52
CA GLU A 119 16.80 -13.40 0.13
C GLU A 119 16.08 -12.60 -0.98
N ALA A 120 15.24 -13.28 -1.76
CA ALA A 120 14.43 -12.67 -2.79
C ALA A 120 13.25 -11.90 -2.18
N THR A 121 13.49 -10.65 -1.79
CA THR A 121 12.47 -9.57 -1.65
C THR A 121 11.83 -9.21 -3.02
N GLY A 122 11.71 -10.19 -3.92
CA GLY A 122 11.31 -10.03 -5.31
C GLY A 122 9.80 -10.04 -5.51
N SER A 123 9.38 -9.57 -6.69
CA SER A 123 7.98 -9.50 -7.12
C SER A 123 7.19 -10.82 -6.99
N LEU A 124 7.85 -11.99 -6.93
CA LEU A 124 7.16 -13.27 -6.77
C LEU A 124 6.71 -13.51 -5.33
N TYR A 125 7.57 -13.23 -4.34
CA TYR A 125 7.24 -13.38 -2.93
C TYR A 125 6.01 -12.55 -2.56
N ARG A 126 5.99 -11.30 -3.06
CA ARG A 126 4.86 -10.36 -3.04
C ARG A 126 3.56 -10.97 -3.56
N ARG A 127 3.59 -11.51 -4.79
CA ARG A 127 2.40 -12.12 -5.43
C ARG A 127 1.90 -13.35 -4.70
N VAL A 128 2.80 -14.21 -4.21
CA VAL A 128 2.38 -15.40 -3.46
C VAL A 128 1.67 -14.99 -2.16
N PHE A 129 2.12 -13.91 -1.51
CA PHE A 129 1.42 -13.35 -0.35
C PHE A 129 0.01 -12.84 -0.70
N GLU A 130 -0.13 -12.09 -1.80
CA GLU A 130 -1.42 -11.63 -2.31
C GLU A 130 -2.35 -12.80 -2.69
N TRP A 131 -1.82 -13.86 -3.31
CA TRP A 131 -2.59 -15.05 -3.65
C TRP A 131 -3.06 -15.80 -2.40
N LYS A 132 -2.18 -15.96 -1.39
CA LYS A 132 -2.55 -16.53 -0.09
C LYS A 132 -3.63 -15.69 0.59
N THR A 133 -3.55 -14.36 0.47
CA THR A 133 -4.54 -13.42 1.00
C THR A 133 -5.90 -13.60 0.32
N ALA A 134 -5.95 -13.66 -1.01
CA ALA A 134 -7.19 -13.90 -1.76
C ALA A 134 -7.82 -15.26 -1.40
N LEU A 135 -7.00 -16.29 -1.23
CA LEU A 135 -7.47 -17.61 -0.80
C LEU A 135 -8.00 -17.58 0.64
N GLU A 136 -7.33 -16.87 1.55
CA GLU A 136 -7.78 -16.69 2.93
C GLU A 136 -9.12 -15.93 3.00
N MET A 137 -9.30 -14.91 2.16
CA MET A 137 -10.60 -14.25 1.98
C MET A 137 -11.66 -15.26 1.52
N PHE A 138 -11.37 -16.05 0.49
CA PHE A 138 -12.30 -17.06 -0.01
C PHE A 138 -12.69 -18.09 1.06
N THR A 139 -11.75 -18.57 1.88
CA THR A 139 -12.06 -19.58 2.90
C THR A 139 -13.04 -19.09 3.97
N HIS A 140 -13.08 -17.77 4.21
CA HIS A 140 -14.01 -17.18 5.18
C HIS A 140 -15.40 -16.88 4.60
N SER A 141 -15.51 -16.65 3.29
CA SER A 141 -16.82 -16.48 2.61
C SER A 141 -16.87 -17.31 1.32
N PRO A 142 -16.94 -18.65 1.41
CA PRO A 142 -16.72 -19.52 0.26
C PRO A 142 -17.88 -19.52 -0.76
N LEU A 143 -19.11 -19.22 -0.33
CA LEU A 143 -20.28 -19.28 -1.21
C LEU A 143 -20.45 -18.03 -2.04
N TYR A 144 -20.48 -16.86 -1.39
CA TYR A 144 -20.80 -15.57 -2.01
C TYR A 144 -19.63 -14.60 -2.05
N GLY A 145 -18.49 -14.94 -1.43
CA GLY A 145 -17.36 -14.04 -1.32
C GLY A 145 -17.66 -12.83 -0.46
N TRP A 146 -16.83 -11.80 -0.61
CA TRP A 146 -16.90 -10.56 0.18
C TRP A 146 -17.60 -9.40 -0.54
N GLY A 147 -18.13 -9.65 -1.74
CA GLY A 147 -18.71 -8.63 -2.62
C GLY A 147 -17.67 -8.08 -3.61
N TRP A 148 -18.14 -7.60 -4.75
CA TRP A 148 -17.29 -7.03 -5.79
C TRP A 148 -16.52 -5.80 -5.29
N GLY A 149 -15.22 -5.72 -5.57
CA GLY A 149 -14.34 -4.64 -5.10
C GLY A 149 -13.99 -4.72 -3.61
N SER A 150 -14.24 -5.86 -2.96
CA SER A 150 -13.89 -6.05 -1.55
C SER A 150 -12.40 -6.37 -1.34
N TYR A 151 -11.67 -6.80 -2.37
CA TYR A 151 -10.25 -7.13 -2.22
C TYR A 151 -9.43 -5.92 -1.80
N ILE A 152 -9.58 -4.79 -2.49
CA ILE A 152 -8.91 -3.53 -2.11
C ILE A 152 -9.29 -3.07 -0.69
N LEU A 153 -10.52 -3.33 -0.26
CA LEU A 153 -11.03 -2.91 1.05
C LEU A 153 -10.55 -3.81 2.20
N LEU A 154 -10.48 -5.13 1.97
CA LEU A 154 -10.33 -6.14 3.02
C LEU A 154 -9.02 -6.93 2.95
N SER A 155 -8.26 -6.87 1.86
CA SER A 155 -7.05 -7.70 1.69
C SER A 155 -6.10 -7.56 2.87
N GLN A 156 -5.94 -6.36 3.41
CA GLN A 156 -5.10 -6.07 4.56
C GLN A 156 -5.58 -6.76 5.85
N ASP A 157 -6.90 -6.83 6.08
CA ASP A 157 -7.48 -7.57 7.20
C ASP A 157 -7.09 -9.06 7.15
N PHE A 158 -7.01 -9.61 5.94
CA PHE A 158 -6.67 -11.01 5.70
C PHE A 158 -5.17 -11.28 5.62
N GLN A 159 -4.35 -10.30 5.24
CA GLN A 159 -2.89 -10.39 5.29
C GLN A 159 -2.37 -10.69 6.70
N VAL A 160 -2.97 -10.09 7.73
CA VAL A 160 -2.63 -10.39 9.14
C VAL A 160 -2.78 -11.89 9.42
N LYS A 161 -3.92 -12.46 9.03
CA LYS A 161 -4.22 -13.89 9.21
C LYS A 161 -3.26 -14.79 8.43
N VAL A 162 -2.87 -14.40 7.22
CA VAL A 162 -1.86 -15.13 6.43
C VAL A 162 -0.51 -15.12 7.14
N THR A 163 -0.09 -13.96 7.66
CA THR A 163 1.17 -13.78 8.38
C THR A 163 1.21 -14.55 9.70
N GLU A 164 0.08 -14.65 10.41
CA GLU A 164 -0.04 -15.49 11.62
C GLU A 164 0.12 -16.98 11.32
N LYS A 165 -0.40 -17.45 10.17
CA LYS A 165 -0.30 -18.85 9.73
C LYS A 165 1.05 -19.20 9.11
N ASP A 166 1.71 -18.23 8.49
CA ASP A 166 2.98 -18.42 7.79
C ASP A 166 3.99 -17.35 8.24
N PRO A 167 4.82 -17.68 9.26
CA PRO A 167 5.82 -16.77 9.82
C PRO A 167 6.85 -16.26 8.80
N ALA A 168 6.95 -16.87 7.61
CA ALA A 168 7.81 -16.37 6.55
C ALA A 168 7.37 -14.98 6.07
N TYR A 169 6.10 -14.60 6.23
CA TYR A 169 5.55 -13.26 5.94
C TYR A 169 5.47 -12.36 7.16
N PHE A 170 6.02 -12.79 8.31
CA PHE A 170 6.10 -11.93 9.48
C PHE A 170 6.88 -10.67 9.12
N GLY A 171 6.23 -9.51 9.28
CA GLY A 171 6.82 -8.25 8.90
C GLY A 171 6.55 -7.76 7.48
N PHE A 172 5.88 -8.56 6.67
CA PHE A 172 5.53 -8.19 5.32
C PHE A 172 4.09 -7.66 5.30
N TYR A 173 3.93 -6.39 4.90
CA TYR A 173 2.63 -5.74 4.82
C TYR A 173 2.50 -4.95 3.52
N GLU A 174 1.36 -5.10 2.86
CA GLU A 174 1.16 -4.51 1.56
C GLU A 174 -0.23 -3.91 1.37
N LYS A 175 -0.28 -2.68 0.86
CA LYS A 175 -1.51 -2.04 0.42
C LYS A 175 -1.84 -2.46 -1.03
N SER A 176 -2.15 -3.75 -1.23
CA SER A 176 -2.47 -4.30 -2.55
C SER A 176 -3.89 -3.92 -2.96
N ALA A 177 -4.02 -3.16 -4.05
CA ALA A 177 -5.33 -2.91 -4.64
C ALA A 177 -5.95 -4.19 -5.23
N GLU A 178 -5.11 -5.07 -5.79
CA GLU A 178 -5.55 -6.26 -6.53
C GLU A 178 -4.76 -7.50 -6.11
N ALA A 179 -5.33 -8.69 -6.32
CA ALA A 179 -4.69 -9.95 -5.92
C ALA A 179 -3.55 -10.40 -6.84
N HIS A 180 -3.22 -9.62 -7.89
CA HIS A 180 -2.35 -10.07 -8.97
C HIS A 180 -2.76 -11.45 -9.54
N SER A 181 -4.08 -11.66 -9.62
CA SER A 181 -4.73 -12.78 -10.33
C SER A 181 -6.23 -12.47 -10.39
N ASP A 182 -6.75 -12.11 -11.56
CA ASP A 182 -8.20 -11.86 -11.72
C ASP A 182 -9.03 -13.08 -11.28
N PHE A 183 -8.50 -14.30 -11.43
CA PHE A 183 -9.18 -15.54 -11.04
C PHE A 183 -9.28 -15.68 -9.52
N LEU A 184 -8.18 -15.47 -8.79
CA LEU A 184 -8.21 -15.56 -7.34
C LEU A 184 -9.00 -14.41 -6.73
N GLN A 185 -8.91 -13.22 -7.31
CA GLN A 185 -9.71 -12.08 -6.86
C GLN A 185 -11.20 -12.31 -7.09
N MET A 186 -11.61 -12.76 -8.28
CA MET A 186 -13.00 -13.12 -8.55
C MET A 186 -13.52 -14.19 -7.58
N LEU A 187 -12.69 -15.18 -7.24
CA LEU A 187 -13.02 -16.21 -6.27
C LEU A 187 -13.19 -15.64 -4.85
N ALA A 188 -12.30 -14.75 -4.41
CA ALA A 188 -12.37 -14.09 -3.10
C ALA A 188 -13.60 -13.16 -2.97
N GLU A 189 -13.88 -12.40 -4.02
CA GLU A 189 -14.92 -11.37 -4.00
C GLU A 189 -16.32 -11.94 -4.24
N THR A 190 -16.46 -13.01 -5.02
CA THR A 190 -17.77 -13.53 -5.43
C THR A 190 -18.07 -14.95 -4.96
N GLY A 191 -17.10 -15.60 -4.30
CA GLY A 191 -17.21 -16.98 -3.85
C GLY A 191 -17.33 -17.96 -5.02
N ILE A 192 -17.60 -19.22 -4.69
CA ILE A 192 -17.70 -20.27 -5.71
C ILE A 192 -18.90 -20.08 -6.65
N ILE A 193 -19.97 -19.42 -6.19
CA ILE A 193 -21.17 -19.19 -7.00
C ILE A 193 -20.87 -18.17 -8.10
N GLY A 194 -20.37 -16.99 -7.75
CA GLY A 194 -20.05 -15.95 -8.74
C GLY A 194 -18.89 -16.36 -9.64
N PHE A 195 -17.85 -16.96 -9.06
CA PHE A 195 -16.73 -17.52 -9.81
C PHE A 195 -17.19 -18.58 -10.80
N GLY A 196 -18.08 -19.50 -10.38
CA GLY A 196 -18.63 -20.55 -11.24
C GLY A 196 -19.41 -19.98 -12.43
N VAL A 197 -20.24 -18.97 -12.22
CA VAL A 197 -20.97 -18.27 -13.29
C VAL A 197 -19.99 -17.61 -14.26
N TRP A 198 -18.97 -16.94 -13.73
CA TRP A 198 -17.96 -16.27 -14.55
C TRP A 198 -17.14 -17.27 -15.39
N ILE A 199 -16.67 -18.37 -14.79
CA ILE A 199 -15.97 -19.45 -15.51
C ILE A 199 -16.87 -20.07 -16.58
N ALA A 200 -18.15 -20.32 -16.28
CA ALA A 200 -19.10 -20.84 -17.25
C ALA A 200 -19.25 -19.90 -18.46
N LEU A 201 -19.28 -18.58 -18.23
CA LEU A 201 -19.29 -17.58 -19.30
C LEU A 201 -18.01 -17.62 -20.13
N LEU A 202 -16.83 -17.69 -19.50
CA LEU A 202 -15.55 -17.81 -20.22
C LEU A 202 -15.50 -19.06 -21.10
N LEU A 203 -15.93 -20.21 -20.56
CA LEU A 203 -16.00 -21.46 -21.29
C LEU A 203 -16.99 -21.37 -22.46
N TYR A 204 -18.16 -20.78 -22.24
CA TYR A 204 -19.14 -20.55 -23.29
C TYR A 204 -18.56 -19.72 -24.45
N ILE A 205 -17.90 -18.60 -24.16
CA ILE A 205 -17.26 -17.73 -25.16
C ILE A 205 -16.16 -18.49 -25.91
N GLY A 206 -15.29 -19.20 -25.19
CA GLY A 206 -14.19 -19.97 -25.77
C GLY A 206 -14.69 -21.09 -26.69
N ILE A 207 -15.68 -21.87 -26.25
CA ILE A 207 -16.28 -22.97 -27.03
C ILE A 207 -16.93 -22.43 -28.31
N LEU A 208 -17.71 -21.36 -28.22
CA LEU A 208 -18.33 -20.75 -29.41
C LEU A 208 -17.29 -20.16 -30.36
N GLY A 209 -16.27 -19.49 -29.83
CA GLY A 209 -15.15 -18.97 -30.61
C GLY A 209 -14.44 -20.06 -31.41
N VAL A 210 -14.12 -21.19 -30.76
CA VAL A 210 -13.51 -22.36 -31.41
C VAL A 210 -14.45 -22.97 -32.45
N LYS A 211 -15.72 -23.23 -32.12
CA LYS A 211 -16.72 -23.75 -33.07
C LYS A 211 -16.83 -22.85 -34.31
N ARG A 212 -16.86 -21.54 -34.11
CA ARG A 212 -16.96 -20.55 -35.18
C ARG A 212 -15.71 -20.50 -36.04
N TRP A 213 -14.53 -20.55 -35.45
CA TRP A 213 -13.27 -20.71 -36.19
C TRP A 213 -13.30 -21.99 -37.02
N LEU A 214 -13.69 -23.12 -36.45
CA LEU A 214 -13.75 -24.40 -37.17
C LEU A 214 -14.71 -24.36 -38.35
N ALA A 215 -15.88 -23.73 -38.18
CA ALA A 215 -16.90 -23.61 -39.23
C ALA A 215 -16.52 -22.62 -40.35
N THR A 216 -15.89 -21.49 -40.02
CA THR A 216 -15.65 -20.40 -40.98
C THR A 216 -14.23 -20.33 -41.52
N LYS A 217 -13.26 -20.89 -40.78
CA LYS A 217 -11.82 -20.69 -40.97
C LYS A 217 -11.44 -19.21 -41.16
N ASN A 218 -12.18 -18.30 -40.53
CA ASN A 218 -11.95 -16.86 -40.60
C ASN A 218 -10.81 -16.45 -39.66
N LEU A 219 -9.73 -15.93 -40.24
CA LEU A 219 -8.51 -15.59 -39.50
C LEU A 219 -8.69 -14.45 -38.49
N MET A 220 -9.65 -13.55 -38.69
CA MET A 220 -9.93 -12.51 -37.70
C MET A 220 -10.59 -13.09 -36.43
N ILE A 221 -11.37 -14.17 -36.58
CA ILE A 221 -11.93 -14.90 -35.43
C ILE A 221 -10.82 -15.63 -34.70
N LEU A 222 -9.89 -16.25 -35.43
CA LEU A 222 -8.72 -16.88 -34.82
C LEU A 222 -7.83 -15.85 -34.10
N ALA A 223 -7.61 -14.67 -34.71
CA ALA A 223 -6.87 -13.59 -34.07
C ALA A 223 -7.56 -13.09 -32.80
N ALA A 224 -8.87 -12.88 -32.82
CA ALA A 224 -9.64 -12.50 -31.64
C ALA A 224 -9.59 -13.59 -30.56
N LEU A 225 -9.65 -14.87 -30.93
CA LEU A 225 -9.53 -16.00 -30.00
C LEU A 225 -8.15 -16.04 -29.35
N SER A 226 -7.09 -15.87 -30.13
CA SER A 226 -5.71 -15.79 -29.63
C SER A 226 -5.50 -14.58 -28.71
N GLY A 227 -6.01 -13.41 -29.08
CA GLY A 227 -5.94 -12.20 -28.26
C GLY A 227 -6.73 -12.33 -26.95
N TRP A 228 -7.90 -12.96 -26.99
CA TRP A 228 -8.71 -13.28 -25.83
C TRP A 228 -8.01 -14.27 -24.89
N LEU A 229 -7.41 -15.34 -25.43
CA LEU A 229 -6.58 -16.29 -24.68
C LEU A 229 -5.36 -15.63 -24.04
N MET A 230 -4.71 -14.69 -24.75
CA MET A 230 -3.59 -13.92 -24.22
C MET A 230 -3.96 -13.21 -22.91
N ILE A 231 -5.12 -12.55 -22.89
CA ILE A 231 -5.64 -11.84 -21.70
C ILE A 231 -5.92 -12.83 -20.57
N LEU A 232 -6.60 -13.95 -20.85
CA LEU A 232 -6.91 -14.94 -19.82
C LEU A 232 -5.68 -15.60 -19.21
N VAL A 233 -4.67 -15.95 -20.02
CA VAL A 233 -3.42 -16.53 -19.50
C VAL A 233 -2.68 -15.51 -18.64
N HIS A 234 -2.66 -14.24 -19.06
CA HIS A 234 -2.07 -13.17 -18.28
C HIS A 234 -2.83 -12.95 -16.96
N ALA A 235 -4.16 -13.03 -16.99
CA ALA A 235 -5.06 -12.89 -15.85
C ALA A 235 -4.91 -13.96 -14.76
N LEU A 236 -4.23 -15.07 -15.03
CA LEU A 236 -3.88 -16.07 -14.01
C LEU A 236 -2.91 -15.53 -12.96
N THR A 237 -2.05 -14.59 -13.36
CA THR A 237 -0.92 -14.10 -12.54
C THR A 237 -0.86 -12.58 -12.44
N GLU A 238 -1.86 -11.89 -13.00
CA GLU A 238 -2.02 -10.44 -13.06
C GLU A 238 -3.52 -10.10 -13.12
N PHE A 239 -3.84 -8.81 -13.22
CA PHE A 239 -5.22 -8.28 -13.19
C PHE A 239 -5.64 -7.49 -14.45
N PRO A 240 -5.40 -7.97 -15.70
CA PRO A 240 -5.79 -7.24 -16.90
C PRO A 240 -7.30 -6.94 -17.01
N LEU A 241 -8.18 -7.68 -16.35
CA LEU A 241 -9.62 -7.40 -16.41
C LEU A 241 -10.05 -6.26 -15.47
N HIS A 242 -9.22 -5.90 -14.49
CA HIS A 242 -9.37 -4.67 -13.70
C HIS A 242 -8.78 -3.45 -14.43
N MET A 243 -8.07 -3.65 -15.55
CA MET A 243 -7.50 -2.57 -16.36
C MET A 243 -8.44 -2.22 -17.52
N MET A 244 -9.01 -1.01 -17.51
CA MET A 244 -10.04 -0.58 -18.47
C MET A 244 -9.72 -0.86 -19.95
N PRO A 245 -8.51 -0.59 -20.49
CA PRO A 245 -8.21 -0.89 -21.90
C PRO A 245 -8.27 -2.39 -22.22
N SER A 246 -7.79 -3.22 -21.29
CA SER A 246 -7.74 -4.67 -21.43
C SER A 246 -9.11 -5.30 -21.25
N ALA A 247 -9.90 -4.84 -20.28
CA ALA A 247 -11.31 -5.23 -20.12
C ALA A 247 -12.15 -4.88 -21.36
N GLY A 248 -11.93 -3.67 -21.93
CA GLY A 248 -12.62 -3.22 -23.13
C GLY A 248 -12.32 -4.09 -24.35
N ILE A 249 -11.04 -4.35 -24.64
CA ILE A 249 -10.68 -5.22 -25.79
C ILE A 249 -11.09 -6.68 -25.56
N PHE A 250 -11.05 -7.16 -24.31
CA PHE A 250 -11.57 -8.48 -23.93
C PHE A 250 -13.06 -8.62 -24.26
N ALA A 251 -13.87 -7.60 -23.94
CA ALA A 251 -15.29 -7.58 -24.28
C ALA A 251 -15.51 -7.54 -25.80
N VAL A 252 -14.72 -6.75 -26.54
CA VAL A 252 -14.76 -6.70 -28.00
C VAL A 252 -14.44 -8.07 -28.61
N PHE A 253 -13.36 -8.72 -28.18
CA PHE A 253 -13.02 -10.07 -28.63
C PHE A 253 -14.11 -11.07 -28.28
N SER A 254 -14.64 -11.05 -27.06
CA SER A 254 -15.75 -11.90 -26.64
C SER A 254 -16.97 -11.75 -27.56
N GLY A 255 -17.33 -10.50 -27.91
CA GLY A 255 -18.39 -10.20 -28.87
C GLY A 255 -18.11 -10.75 -30.27
N PHE A 256 -16.88 -10.62 -30.77
CA PHE A 256 -16.46 -11.23 -32.05
C PHE A 256 -16.47 -12.76 -32.00
N LEU A 257 -16.20 -13.40 -30.88
CA LEU A 257 -16.19 -14.86 -30.78
C LEU A 257 -17.63 -15.43 -30.76
N VAL A 258 -18.56 -14.74 -30.12
CA VAL A 258 -19.95 -15.21 -29.94
C VAL A 258 -20.91 -14.73 -31.04
N SER A 259 -20.62 -13.62 -31.72
CA SER A 259 -21.53 -13.04 -32.73
C SER A 259 -21.85 -14.01 -33.88
N GLU A 260 -23.13 -14.18 -34.22
CA GLU A 260 -23.54 -14.96 -35.40
C GLU A 260 -23.41 -14.17 -36.72
N GLY A 261 -22.95 -12.92 -36.68
CA GLY A 261 -22.83 -12.07 -37.87
C GLY A 261 -24.17 -11.57 -38.44
N LYS A 262 -25.31 -11.94 -37.86
CA LYS A 262 -26.62 -11.36 -38.20
C LYS A 262 -26.72 -9.94 -37.64
N ARG A 263 -26.84 -8.94 -38.51
CA ARG A 263 -27.20 -7.58 -38.10
C ARG A 263 -28.60 -7.61 -37.50
N LYS A 264 -28.70 -7.54 -36.18
CA LYS A 264 -29.97 -7.30 -35.50
C LYS A 264 -30.16 -5.80 -35.37
N THR A 265 -31.24 -5.28 -35.95
CA THR A 265 -31.68 -3.92 -35.67
C THR A 265 -32.37 -3.93 -34.31
N PHE A 266 -31.79 -3.22 -33.35
CA PHE A 266 -32.40 -3.07 -32.04
C PHE A 266 -33.54 -2.04 -32.12
N PRO A 267 -34.66 -2.24 -31.40
CA PRO A 267 -35.69 -1.22 -31.27
C PRO A 267 -35.11 0.10 -30.76
N ARG A 268 -35.70 1.24 -31.17
CA ARG A 268 -35.27 2.57 -30.69
C ARG A 268 -35.19 2.66 -29.16
N ALA A 269 -36.10 1.99 -28.46
CA ALA A 269 -36.11 1.91 -27.00
C ALA A 269 -34.81 1.30 -26.43
N VAL A 270 -34.25 0.27 -27.06
CA VAL A 270 -32.98 -0.34 -26.63
C VAL A 270 -31.82 0.61 -26.90
N GLY A 271 -31.84 1.32 -28.03
CA GLY A 271 -30.85 2.36 -28.32
C GLY A 271 -30.89 3.52 -27.32
N LEU A 272 -32.08 3.98 -26.96
CA LEU A 272 -32.30 5.00 -25.93
C LEU A 272 -31.88 4.50 -24.54
N ALA A 273 -32.19 3.25 -24.19
CA ALA A 273 -31.75 2.64 -22.94
C ALA A 273 -30.22 2.52 -22.89
N PHE A 274 -29.58 2.12 -23.99
CA PHE A 274 -28.13 2.07 -24.08
C PHE A 274 -27.50 3.46 -23.98
N LEU A 275 -28.08 4.48 -24.65
CA LEU A 275 -27.63 5.86 -24.52
C LEU A 275 -27.79 6.35 -23.08
N PHE A 276 -28.93 6.10 -22.45
CA PHE A 276 -29.18 6.44 -21.05
C PHE A 276 -28.18 5.75 -20.12
N LEU A 277 -27.95 4.44 -20.27
CA LEU A 277 -26.94 3.70 -19.50
C LEU A 277 -25.54 4.26 -19.74
N THR A 278 -25.20 4.58 -20.98
CA THR A 278 -23.90 5.19 -21.32
C THR A 278 -23.76 6.56 -20.63
N LEU A 279 -24.79 7.42 -20.70
CA LEU A 279 -24.79 8.72 -20.04
C LEU A 279 -24.76 8.59 -18.51
N PHE A 280 -25.48 7.61 -17.95
CA PHE A 280 -25.50 7.31 -16.52
C PHE A 280 -24.12 6.86 -16.01
N PHE A 281 -23.50 5.87 -16.67
CA PHE A 281 -22.15 5.43 -16.33
C PHE A 281 -21.09 6.50 -16.61
N SER A 282 -21.28 7.31 -17.65
CA SER A 282 -20.41 8.47 -17.91
C SER A 282 -20.55 9.54 -16.82
N PHE A 283 -21.77 9.74 -16.29
CA PHE A 283 -22.01 10.61 -15.15
C PHE A 283 -21.36 10.06 -13.87
N ILE A 284 -21.48 8.76 -13.59
CA ILE A 284 -20.76 8.11 -12.48
C ILE A 284 -19.25 8.31 -12.63
N ALA A 285 -18.69 8.00 -13.80
CA ALA A 285 -17.27 8.19 -14.08
C ALA A 285 -16.84 9.65 -13.94
N LEU A 286 -17.69 10.61 -14.34
CA LEU A 286 -17.46 12.03 -14.12
C LEU A 286 -17.44 12.39 -12.63
N LYS A 287 -18.35 11.84 -11.81
CA LYS A 287 -18.34 12.04 -10.36
C LYS A 287 -17.04 11.53 -9.75
N THR A 288 -16.59 10.33 -10.11
CA THR A 288 -15.31 9.77 -9.63
C THR A 288 -14.14 10.63 -10.10
N ALA A 289 -14.11 11.05 -11.36
CA ALA A 289 -13.05 11.92 -11.88
C ALA A 289 -13.03 13.30 -11.18
N LEU A 290 -14.19 13.85 -10.82
CA LEU A 290 -14.30 15.07 -10.02
C LEU A 290 -13.79 14.83 -8.59
N ALA A 291 -14.13 13.71 -7.98
CA ALA A 291 -13.63 13.32 -6.65
C ALA A 291 -12.10 13.22 -6.65
N ASP A 292 -11.53 12.50 -7.63
CA ASP A 292 -10.08 12.38 -7.83
C ASP A 292 -9.43 13.74 -8.06
N SER A 293 -10.09 14.63 -8.81
CA SER A 293 -9.58 15.98 -9.08
C SER A 293 -9.56 16.83 -7.81
N PHE A 294 -10.63 16.79 -7.00
CA PHE A 294 -10.68 17.48 -5.71
C PHE A 294 -9.62 16.93 -4.76
N TYR A 295 -9.50 15.61 -4.66
CA TYR A 295 -8.46 14.95 -3.85
C TYR A 295 -7.05 15.37 -4.29
N ALA A 296 -6.74 15.27 -5.59
CA ALA A 296 -5.45 15.66 -6.13
C ALA A 296 -5.12 17.12 -5.87
N TYR A 297 -6.11 18.02 -5.99
CA TYR A 297 -5.93 19.42 -5.67
C TYR A 297 -5.72 19.67 -4.17
N GLY A 298 -6.41 18.92 -3.30
CA GLY A 298 -6.18 18.93 -1.86
C GLY A 298 -4.75 18.52 -1.49
N ILE A 299 -4.24 17.44 -2.09
CA ILE A 299 -2.84 17.00 -1.93
C ILE A 299 -1.86 18.07 -2.42
N TYR A 300 -2.12 18.65 -3.60
CA TYR A 300 -1.29 19.74 -4.12
C TYR A 300 -1.23 20.95 -3.17
N GLN A 301 -2.37 21.35 -2.60
CA GLN A 301 -2.42 22.44 -1.62
C GLN A 301 -1.63 22.09 -0.34
N ARG A 302 -1.72 20.84 0.13
CA ARG A 302 -0.96 20.33 1.27
C ARG A 302 0.54 20.44 1.02
N GLU A 303 1.03 19.88 -0.09
CA GLU A 303 2.46 19.90 -0.44
C GLU A 303 2.97 21.34 -0.61
N LYS A 304 2.19 22.20 -1.28
CA LYS A 304 2.54 23.61 -1.46
C LYS A 304 2.67 24.34 -0.12
N ALA A 305 1.71 24.15 0.79
CA ALA A 305 1.71 24.80 2.10
C ALA A 305 2.83 24.28 3.01
N GLN A 306 3.06 22.96 3.04
CA GLN A 306 4.15 22.36 3.80
C GLN A 306 5.52 22.86 3.30
N ASN A 307 5.74 22.86 1.98
CA ASN A 307 6.98 23.37 1.41
C ASN A 307 7.21 24.84 1.72
N GLN A 308 6.15 25.65 1.71
CA GLN A 308 6.27 27.06 2.08
C GLN A 308 6.58 27.23 3.58
N TYR A 309 5.90 26.49 4.44
CA TYR A 309 6.14 26.53 5.88
C TYR A 309 7.58 26.10 6.22
N LEU A 310 8.09 25.03 5.60
CA LEU A 310 9.47 24.58 5.79
C LEU A 310 10.48 25.66 5.37
N LYS A 311 10.27 26.36 4.25
CA LYS A 311 11.13 27.49 3.83
C LYS A 311 11.09 28.65 4.82
N ASP A 312 9.91 28.98 5.32
CA ASP A 312 9.74 30.04 6.33
C ASP A 312 10.49 29.65 7.62
N MET A 313 10.34 28.40 8.07
CA MET A 313 11.03 27.88 9.25
C MET A 313 12.55 27.74 9.07
N GLU A 314 13.03 27.43 7.87
CA GLU A 314 14.46 27.42 7.55
C GLU A 314 15.05 28.84 7.65
N SER A 315 14.31 29.86 7.18
CA SER A 315 14.70 31.27 7.34
C SER A 315 14.81 31.64 8.82
N VAL A 316 13.79 31.32 9.61
CA VAL A 316 13.77 31.55 11.06
C VAL A 316 14.91 30.80 11.78
N GLY A 317 15.12 29.53 11.44
CA GLY A 317 16.19 28.72 12.00
C GLY A 317 17.58 29.29 11.70
N ARG A 318 17.79 29.79 10.47
CA ARG A 318 19.04 30.50 10.11
C ARG A 318 19.21 31.77 10.94
N ALA A 319 18.16 32.55 11.16
CA ALA A 319 18.22 33.74 12.01
C ALA A 319 18.63 33.41 13.45
N ILE A 320 18.03 32.37 14.04
CA ILE A 320 18.36 31.89 15.40
C ILE A 320 19.81 31.40 15.48
N VAL A 321 20.29 30.63 14.50
CA VAL A 321 21.67 30.13 14.48
C VAL A 321 22.68 31.26 14.28
N LEU A 322 22.33 32.29 13.50
CA LEU A 322 23.19 33.46 13.32
C LEU A 322 23.24 34.30 14.60
N SER A 323 22.12 34.48 15.30
CA SER A 323 22.12 35.20 16.58
C SER A 323 22.85 34.44 17.68
N SER A 324 22.74 33.10 17.72
CA SER A 324 23.39 32.27 18.75
C SER A 324 24.92 32.14 18.60
N LYS A 325 25.48 32.57 17.46
CA LYS A 325 26.94 32.57 17.22
C LYS A 325 27.65 33.82 17.74
N GLY A 326 26.90 34.87 18.10
CA GLY A 326 27.43 36.06 18.75
C GLY A 326 27.60 35.85 20.26
N SER A 327 28.54 36.57 20.88
CA SER A 327 28.69 36.62 22.35
C SER A 327 27.78 37.66 23.01
N GLU A 328 26.98 38.38 22.24
CA GLU A 328 26.05 39.42 22.71
C GLU A 328 24.63 38.85 22.86
N GLU A 329 23.88 39.38 23.82
CA GLU A 329 22.46 39.04 23.99
C GLU A 329 21.67 39.36 22.71
N THR A 330 20.72 38.48 22.37
CA THR A 330 19.89 38.66 21.17
C THR A 330 19.01 39.90 21.35
N PRO A 331 19.01 40.88 20.42
CA PRO A 331 18.20 42.08 20.58
C PRO A 331 16.69 41.76 20.64
N GLU A 332 15.96 42.42 21.54
CA GLU A 332 14.51 42.23 21.73
C GLU A 332 13.72 42.41 20.42
N TRP A 333 14.10 43.36 19.56
CA TRP A 333 13.46 43.57 18.25
C TRP A 333 13.61 42.38 17.30
N LEU A 334 14.71 41.62 17.40
CA LEU A 334 14.96 40.44 16.58
C LEU A 334 14.16 39.24 17.10
N GLU A 335 14.04 39.10 18.42
CA GLU A 335 13.14 38.10 19.03
C GLU A 335 11.67 38.35 18.64
N ASP A 336 11.24 39.61 18.67
CA ASP A 336 9.92 40.03 18.22
C ASP A 336 9.70 39.77 16.73
N ALA A 337 10.71 40.03 15.89
CA ALA A 337 10.66 39.72 14.46
C ALA A 337 10.54 38.21 14.21
N ILE A 338 11.35 37.40 14.90
CA ILE A 338 11.29 35.92 14.83
C ILE A 338 9.91 35.42 15.27
N ARG A 339 9.37 35.94 16.38
CA ARG A 339 8.04 35.57 16.89
C ARG A 339 6.96 35.90 15.85
N LYS A 340 7.04 37.07 15.22
CA LYS A 340 6.09 37.52 14.19
C LYS A 340 6.18 36.69 12.92
N GLU A 341 7.38 36.35 12.45
CA GLU A 341 7.58 35.48 11.29
C GLU A 341 7.05 34.06 11.54
N LYS A 342 7.33 33.48 12.72
CA LYS A 342 6.77 32.19 13.15
C LYS A 342 5.25 32.22 13.15
N ALA A 343 4.65 33.23 13.77
CA ALA A 343 3.19 33.37 13.83
C ALA A 343 2.58 33.52 12.43
N ALA A 344 3.18 34.33 11.54
CA ALA A 344 2.69 34.53 10.18
C ALA A 344 2.82 33.25 9.32
N ALA A 345 3.89 32.47 9.50
CA ALA A 345 4.05 31.18 8.84
C ALA A 345 3.00 30.16 9.32
N ALA A 346 2.76 30.11 10.64
CA ALA A 346 1.72 29.26 11.23
C ALA A 346 0.32 29.65 10.76
N GLU A 347 0.00 30.95 10.68
CA GLU A 347 -1.29 31.45 10.20
C GLU A 347 -1.55 31.11 8.72
N ARG A 348 -0.53 31.24 7.86
CA ARG A 348 -0.62 30.82 6.45
C ARG A 348 -0.86 29.32 6.32
N LEU A 349 -0.17 28.51 7.11
CA LEU A 349 -0.34 27.06 7.12
C LEU A 349 -1.75 26.68 7.62
N SER A 350 -2.19 27.29 8.71
CA SER A 350 -3.54 27.16 9.28
C SER A 350 -4.63 27.48 8.25
N SER A 351 -4.49 28.59 7.53
CA SER A 351 -5.43 28.99 6.47
C SER A 351 -5.48 27.98 5.32
N SER A 352 -4.34 27.36 4.98
CA SER A 352 -4.28 26.31 3.97
C SER A 352 -5.04 25.06 4.41
N TYR A 353 -5.03 24.72 5.70
CA TYR A 353 -5.74 23.56 6.20
C TYR A 353 -7.24 23.62 5.96
N TYR A 354 -7.87 24.79 6.12
CA TYR A 354 -9.28 24.93 5.77
C TYR A 354 -9.55 24.67 4.28
N SER A 355 -8.67 25.17 3.41
CA SER A 355 -8.78 24.90 1.97
C SER A 355 -8.62 23.40 1.67
N GLN A 356 -7.64 22.75 2.28
CA GLN A 356 -7.40 21.30 2.14
C GLN A 356 -8.63 20.50 2.59
N TYR A 357 -9.19 20.83 3.75
CA TYR A 357 -10.42 20.21 4.26
C TYR A 357 -11.59 20.34 3.28
N LEU A 358 -11.81 21.53 2.69
CA LEU A 358 -12.85 21.73 1.68
C LEU A 358 -12.63 20.85 0.44
N PHE A 359 -11.38 20.68 0.00
CA PHE A 359 -11.09 19.80 -1.13
C PHE A 359 -11.35 18.34 -0.81
N PHE A 360 -10.90 17.85 0.34
CA PHE A 360 -11.12 16.45 0.72
C PHE A 360 -12.60 16.16 1.01
N THR A 361 -13.33 17.07 1.63
CA THR A 361 -14.77 16.92 1.84
C THR A 361 -15.56 16.99 0.54
N ASN A 362 -15.23 17.89 -0.39
CA ASN A 362 -15.83 17.90 -1.72
C ASN A 362 -15.53 16.62 -2.50
N ALA A 363 -14.34 16.04 -2.32
CA ALA A 363 -14.02 14.73 -2.87
C ALA A 363 -14.95 13.64 -2.32
N LEU A 364 -15.19 13.62 -1.01
CA LEU A 364 -16.14 12.69 -0.37
C LEU A 364 -17.61 12.95 -0.75
N ILE A 365 -18.00 14.19 -1.00
CA ILE A 365 -19.36 14.50 -1.49
C ILE A 365 -19.55 13.95 -2.91
N ALA A 366 -18.51 14.06 -3.75
CA ALA A 366 -18.53 13.53 -5.11
C ALA A 366 -18.49 11.98 -5.11
N ASP A 367 -17.62 11.39 -4.30
CA ASP A 367 -17.47 9.96 -4.08
C ASP A 367 -17.35 9.62 -2.57
N PRO A 368 -18.45 9.22 -1.92
CA PRO A 368 -18.45 8.87 -0.50
C PRO A 368 -17.57 7.67 -0.14
N GLY A 369 -17.16 6.86 -1.13
CA GLY A 369 -16.29 5.71 -0.95
C GLY A 369 -14.79 6.02 -1.00
N LEU A 370 -14.40 7.27 -1.27
CA LEU A 370 -12.99 7.65 -1.45
C LEU A 370 -12.23 7.64 -0.11
N SER A 371 -11.72 6.47 0.27
CA SER A 371 -11.03 6.24 1.55
C SER A 371 -9.83 7.14 1.77
N SER A 372 -9.08 7.46 0.70
CA SER A 372 -7.92 8.34 0.75
C SER A 372 -8.28 9.75 1.22
N ALA A 373 -9.40 10.31 0.75
CA ALA A 373 -9.87 11.62 1.22
C ALA A 373 -10.29 11.57 2.69
N THR A 374 -10.87 10.45 3.15
CA THR A 374 -11.21 10.25 4.57
C THR A 374 -9.96 10.24 5.45
N TYR A 375 -8.92 9.52 5.02
CA TYR A 375 -7.61 9.48 5.69
C TYR A 375 -6.94 10.86 5.74
N GLU A 376 -6.94 11.58 4.63
CA GLU A 376 -6.36 12.92 4.56
C GLU A 376 -7.08 13.91 5.48
N ILE A 377 -8.40 13.81 5.60
CA ILE A 377 -9.17 14.60 6.57
C ILE A 377 -8.71 14.31 7.99
N ALA A 378 -8.55 13.03 8.36
CA ALA A 378 -8.07 12.67 9.69
C ALA A 378 -6.65 13.22 9.93
N THR A 379 -5.72 12.99 9.00
CA THR A 379 -4.33 13.48 9.09
C THR A 379 -4.28 15.01 9.24
N LEU A 380 -5.14 15.71 8.50
CA LEU A 380 -5.24 17.15 8.53
C LEU A 380 -5.64 17.66 9.92
N ILE A 381 -6.58 16.98 10.59
CA ILE A 381 -7.01 17.32 11.95
C ILE A 381 -5.85 17.14 12.94
N GLY A 382 -5.10 16.04 12.90
CA GLY A 382 -3.93 15.89 13.79
C GLY A 382 -2.97 17.07 13.67
N LYS A 383 -2.71 17.52 12.43
CA LYS A 383 -1.82 18.66 12.16
C LYS A 383 -2.34 20.03 12.60
N MET A 384 -3.65 20.27 12.60
CA MET A 384 -4.14 21.58 13.07
C MET A 384 -4.09 21.74 14.60
N GLU A 385 -3.99 20.65 15.35
CA GLU A 385 -3.80 20.71 16.81
C GLU A 385 -2.45 21.28 17.20
N GLU A 386 -1.41 20.93 16.43
CA GLU A 386 -0.01 21.32 16.66
C GLU A 386 0.25 22.81 16.39
N LEU A 387 -0.68 23.50 15.72
CA LEU A 387 -0.51 24.91 15.38
C LEU A 387 -0.89 25.84 16.53
N VAL A 388 -0.05 26.86 16.72
CA VAL A 388 -0.31 27.99 17.62
C VAL A 388 -0.26 29.29 16.81
N PRO A 389 -1.38 30.00 16.60
CA PRO A 389 -2.75 29.69 17.06
C PRO A 389 -3.45 28.62 16.22
N ARG A 390 -4.39 27.89 16.84
CA ARG A 390 -5.21 26.87 16.20
C ARG A 390 -6.21 27.49 15.21
N PRO A 391 -6.55 26.82 14.08
CA PRO A 391 -7.55 27.34 13.15
C PRO A 391 -8.95 27.43 13.77
N PRO A 392 -9.79 28.38 13.34
CA PRO A 392 -11.15 28.55 13.84
C PRO A 392 -12.03 27.34 13.48
N PHE A 393 -12.47 26.65 14.52
CA PHE A 393 -13.05 25.31 14.51
C PHE A 393 -14.47 25.19 13.92
N LEU A 394 -15.28 26.26 13.94
CA LEU A 394 -16.65 26.27 13.40
C LEU A 394 -16.74 25.98 11.90
N LEU A 395 -15.61 26.02 11.21
CA LEU A 395 -15.49 25.78 9.77
C LEU A 395 -15.44 24.28 9.40
N PHE A 396 -15.31 23.37 10.38
CA PHE A 396 -15.10 21.95 10.16
C PHE A 396 -16.25 21.10 10.74
N ASP A 397 -17.04 20.47 9.85
CA ASP A 397 -18.09 19.50 10.22
C ASP A 397 -17.67 18.07 9.88
N PHE A 398 -17.79 17.15 10.85
CA PHE A 398 -17.41 15.75 10.68
C PHE A 398 -18.61 14.86 10.94
N PRO A 399 -19.00 14.01 9.98
CA PRO A 399 -20.10 13.09 10.17
C PRO A 399 -19.78 12.13 11.33
N PRO A 400 -20.80 11.69 12.10
CA PRO A 400 -20.59 10.73 13.19
C PRO A 400 -20.09 9.40 12.64
N PHE A 401 -19.33 8.68 13.46
CA PHE A 401 -18.94 7.30 13.17
C PHE A 401 -20.21 6.47 12.90
N ARG A 402 -20.18 5.71 11.81
CA ARG A 402 -21.27 4.79 11.44
C ARG A 402 -20.73 3.37 11.54
N TYR A 403 -21.35 2.59 12.41
CA TYR A 403 -21.03 1.17 12.50
C TYR A 403 -21.53 0.44 11.26
N THR A 404 -20.66 -0.32 10.58
CA THR A 404 -21.01 -1.10 9.38
C THR A 404 -20.50 -2.53 9.49
N GLY A 405 -20.78 -3.37 8.49
CA GLY A 405 -20.20 -4.72 8.40
C GLY A 405 -18.67 -4.73 8.38
N VAL A 406 -18.02 -3.69 7.85
CA VAL A 406 -16.55 -3.56 7.87
C VAL A 406 -16.06 -3.29 9.29
N SER A 407 -16.73 -2.39 10.01
CA SER A 407 -16.46 -2.15 11.45
C SER A 407 -16.63 -3.42 12.27
N ALA A 408 -17.69 -4.20 11.99
CA ALA A 408 -17.94 -5.48 12.66
C ALA A 408 -16.85 -6.51 12.38
N LEU A 409 -16.42 -6.65 11.12
CA LEU A 409 -15.31 -7.54 10.74
C LEU A 409 -14.01 -7.16 11.45
N ARG A 410 -13.80 -5.86 11.65
CA ARG A 410 -12.63 -5.31 12.35
C ARG A 410 -12.77 -5.34 13.86
N GLU A 411 -13.87 -5.86 14.39
CA GLU A 411 -14.16 -5.95 15.82
C GLU A 411 -14.15 -4.57 16.50
N ALA A 412 -14.62 -3.54 15.78
CA ALA A 412 -14.79 -2.21 16.35
C ALA A 412 -15.77 -2.26 17.54
N PRO A 413 -15.51 -1.50 18.63
CA PRO A 413 -16.44 -1.41 19.75
C PRO A 413 -17.83 -0.95 19.28
N THR A 414 -18.88 -1.57 19.82
CA THR A 414 -20.27 -1.24 19.46
C THR A 414 -20.78 0.00 20.19
N GLU A 415 -20.27 0.26 21.39
CA GLU A 415 -20.59 1.46 22.16
C GLU A 415 -19.61 2.57 21.83
N TYR A 416 -20.15 3.77 21.60
CA TYR A 416 -19.38 4.93 21.14
C TYR A 416 -19.28 5.99 22.24
N PRO A 417 -18.09 6.48 22.61
CA PRO A 417 -17.95 7.49 23.64
C PRO A 417 -18.49 8.84 23.15
N GLU A 418 -19.25 9.51 23.99
CA GLU A 418 -19.72 10.87 23.74
C GLU A 418 -18.88 11.89 24.52
N LEU A 419 -19.04 13.18 24.16
CA LEU A 419 -18.42 14.27 24.90
C LEU A 419 -19.13 14.44 26.25
N GLY A 420 -18.41 14.23 27.34
CA GLY A 420 -18.93 14.34 28.71
C GLY A 420 -19.49 15.73 29.00
N ARG A 421 -20.56 15.80 29.81
CA ARG A 421 -21.27 17.07 30.11
C ARG A 421 -20.40 18.08 30.88
N TRP A 422 -19.38 17.60 31.58
CA TRP A 422 -18.43 18.42 32.34
C TRP A 422 -17.65 19.39 31.45
N VAL A 423 -17.42 19.05 30.19
CA VAL A 423 -16.68 19.88 29.21
C VAL A 423 -17.37 21.23 28.99
N PHE A 424 -18.71 21.28 29.07
CA PHE A 424 -19.47 22.52 28.89
C PHE A 424 -19.34 23.49 30.08
N LYS A 425 -18.73 23.07 31.19
CA LYS A 425 -18.46 23.90 32.37
C LYS A 425 -17.08 24.59 32.30
N LEU A 426 -16.22 24.20 31.37
CA LEU A 426 -14.86 24.73 31.21
C LEU A 426 -14.84 26.12 30.56
N LYS A 427 -13.69 26.82 30.64
CA LYS A 427 -13.49 28.05 29.88
C LYS A 427 -13.50 27.74 28.38
N VAL A 428 -13.85 28.75 27.57
CA VAL A 428 -13.97 28.61 26.11
C VAL A 428 -12.72 27.97 25.48
N GLN A 429 -11.53 28.42 25.86
CA GLN A 429 -10.26 27.92 25.29
C GLN A 429 -9.99 26.45 25.65
N GLU A 430 -10.27 26.05 26.89
CA GLU A 430 -10.11 24.68 27.37
C GLU A 430 -11.15 23.77 26.71
N ARG A 431 -12.40 24.21 26.64
CA ARG A 431 -13.49 23.53 25.96
C ARG A 431 -13.18 23.31 24.47
N GLU A 432 -12.67 24.32 23.77
CA GLU A 432 -12.31 24.22 22.36
C GLU A 432 -11.24 23.16 22.12
N ARG A 433 -10.26 23.02 23.01
CA ARG A 433 -9.26 21.94 22.94
C ARG A 433 -9.91 20.55 23.00
N ILE A 434 -10.80 20.32 23.96
CA ILE A 434 -11.44 19.01 24.15
C ILE A 434 -12.40 18.70 22.99
N GLU A 435 -13.18 19.70 22.54
CA GLU A 435 -14.05 19.54 21.38
C GLU A 435 -13.26 19.22 20.11
N TYR A 436 -12.07 19.78 19.94
CA TYR A 436 -11.16 19.47 18.83
C TYR A 436 -10.75 18.00 18.84
N LEU A 437 -10.20 17.54 19.98
CA LEU A 437 -9.76 16.17 20.17
C LEU A 437 -10.90 15.16 19.98
N TYR A 438 -12.10 15.48 20.46
CA TYR A 438 -13.29 14.63 20.28
C TYR A 438 -13.67 14.46 18.82
N ARG A 439 -13.66 15.56 18.05
CA ARG A 439 -13.98 15.52 16.62
C ARG A 439 -12.89 14.85 15.80
N TYR A 440 -11.63 14.99 16.20
CA TYR A 440 -10.52 14.24 15.62
C TYR A 440 -10.74 12.74 15.76
N PHE A 441 -11.01 12.29 16.99
CA PHE A 441 -11.35 10.90 17.29
C PHE A 441 -12.54 10.40 16.44
N ARG A 442 -13.60 11.21 16.28
CA ARG A 442 -14.73 10.89 15.41
C ARG A 442 -14.35 10.70 13.94
N GLY A 443 -13.54 11.61 13.40
CA GLY A 443 -13.05 11.51 12.02
C GLY A 443 -12.20 10.26 11.79
N LEU A 444 -11.36 9.92 12.77
CA LEU A 444 -10.56 8.69 12.74
C LEU A 444 -11.45 7.45 12.77
N CYS A 445 -12.45 7.40 13.65
CA CYS A 445 -13.38 6.27 13.73
C CYS A 445 -14.13 6.04 12.40
N LEU A 446 -14.52 7.09 11.69
CA LEU A 446 -15.15 6.95 10.38
C LEU A 446 -14.27 6.21 9.37
N SER A 447 -12.95 6.43 9.44
CA SER A 447 -11.96 5.80 8.58
C SER A 447 -11.84 4.29 8.80
N ILE A 448 -12.38 3.74 9.90
CA ILE A 448 -12.46 2.29 10.15
C ILE A 448 -13.30 1.57 9.09
N ASN A 449 -14.19 2.26 8.37
CA ASN A 449 -14.99 1.67 7.30
C ASN A 449 -14.32 1.72 5.92
N SER A 450 -13.06 2.17 5.87
CA SER A 450 -12.31 2.43 4.64
C SER A 450 -11.14 1.44 4.49
N MET A 451 -10.25 1.59 3.51
CA MET A 451 -9.03 0.76 3.43
C MET A 451 -8.24 0.84 4.74
N ILE A 452 -7.63 -0.26 5.18
CA ILE A 452 -6.86 -0.28 6.44
C ILE A 452 -5.65 0.65 6.34
N ASP A 453 -5.53 1.48 7.38
CA ASP A 453 -4.29 2.16 7.72
C ASP A 453 -3.93 1.96 9.20
N PRO A 454 -2.78 1.35 9.53
CA PRO A 454 -2.32 1.24 10.92
C PRO A 454 -2.24 2.59 11.63
N ALA A 455 -1.92 3.68 10.91
CA ALA A 455 -1.85 5.03 11.49
C ALA A 455 -3.21 5.52 11.97
N VAL A 456 -4.32 5.13 11.32
CA VAL A 456 -5.67 5.48 11.79
C VAL A 456 -5.92 4.85 13.15
N TYR A 457 -5.64 3.55 13.30
CA TYR A 457 -5.81 2.85 14.57
C TYR A 457 -4.93 3.41 15.68
N LEU A 458 -3.66 3.70 15.37
CA LEU A 458 -2.74 4.33 16.32
C LEU A 458 -3.29 5.67 16.81
N ASN A 459 -3.77 6.50 15.90
CA ASN A 459 -4.32 7.80 16.25
C ASN A 459 -5.66 7.70 16.99
N ILE A 460 -6.47 6.65 16.76
CA ILE A 460 -7.63 6.33 17.62
C ILE A 460 -7.15 6.04 19.05
N GLY A 461 -6.11 5.21 19.20
CA GLY A 461 -5.50 4.90 20.49
C GLY A 461 -4.99 6.15 21.21
N ARG A 462 -4.21 6.98 20.51
CA ARG A 462 -3.66 8.26 21.01
C ARG A 462 -4.73 9.23 21.45
N SER A 463 -5.71 9.49 20.60
CA SER A 463 -6.76 10.47 20.90
C SER A 463 -7.66 10.03 22.06
N ALA A 464 -7.95 8.73 22.17
CA ALA A 464 -8.66 8.18 23.31
C ALA A 464 -7.81 8.22 24.60
N ASN A 465 -6.49 7.96 24.52
CA ASN A 465 -5.58 8.10 25.64
C ASN A 465 -5.48 9.56 26.12
N GLU A 466 -5.37 10.52 25.21
CA GLU A 466 -5.35 11.95 25.57
C GLU A 466 -6.68 12.39 26.20
N MET A 467 -7.82 11.86 25.73
CA MET A 467 -9.09 12.06 26.41
C MET A 467 -9.06 11.55 27.85
N LEU A 468 -8.57 10.34 28.10
CA LEU A 468 -8.46 9.80 29.47
C LEU A 468 -7.57 10.66 30.37
N VAL A 469 -6.44 11.17 29.84
CA VAL A 469 -5.56 12.09 30.56
C VAL A 469 -6.30 13.37 30.95
N LEU A 470 -7.19 13.88 30.09
CA LEU A 470 -8.01 15.04 30.43
C LEU A 470 -9.02 14.74 31.56
N TYR A 471 -9.60 13.54 31.64
CA TYR A 471 -10.44 13.18 32.81
C TYR A 471 -9.63 13.21 34.11
N GLU A 472 -8.36 12.81 34.07
CA GLU A 472 -7.45 12.84 35.23
C GLU A 472 -7.00 14.26 35.58
N GLU A 473 -6.60 15.06 34.57
CA GLU A 473 -6.16 16.44 34.74
C GLU A 473 -7.25 17.31 35.39
N TRP A 474 -8.51 17.04 35.07
CA TRP A 474 -9.67 17.77 35.55
C TRP A 474 -10.40 17.12 36.73
N ASP A 475 -9.85 16.03 37.29
CA ASP A 475 -10.40 15.31 38.44
C ASP A 475 -11.89 14.90 38.25
N VAL A 476 -12.20 14.36 37.07
CA VAL A 476 -13.57 13.99 36.67
C VAL A 476 -13.86 12.51 36.98
N GLU A 477 -14.73 12.27 37.95
CA GLU A 477 -15.15 10.91 38.37
C GLU A 477 -16.38 10.40 37.59
N GLU A 478 -16.20 10.07 36.31
CA GLU A 478 -17.24 9.46 35.46
C GLU A 478 -16.78 8.08 34.96
N PRO A 479 -16.95 7.00 35.76
CA PRO A 479 -16.36 5.69 35.47
C PRO A 479 -16.92 5.04 34.20
N GLU A 480 -18.19 5.26 33.88
CA GLU A 480 -18.82 4.74 32.65
C GLU A 480 -18.23 5.41 31.39
N GLU A 481 -18.11 6.74 31.39
CA GLU A 481 -17.48 7.49 30.29
C GLU A 481 -16.02 7.08 30.11
N ARG A 482 -15.26 6.97 31.22
CA ARG A 482 -13.87 6.52 31.20
C ARG A 482 -13.72 5.10 30.67
N ALA A 483 -14.61 4.17 31.02
CA ALA A 483 -14.56 2.80 30.52
C ALA A 483 -14.75 2.71 29.00
N LEU A 484 -15.59 3.57 28.42
CA LEU A 484 -15.76 3.66 26.97
C LEU A 484 -14.49 4.19 26.29
N TRP A 485 -13.92 5.29 26.80
CA TRP A 485 -12.66 5.83 26.28
C TRP A 485 -11.51 4.82 26.38
N LEU A 486 -11.41 4.10 27.50
CA LEU A 486 -10.46 3.03 27.70
C LEU A 486 -10.63 1.88 26.69
N THR A 487 -11.86 1.48 26.41
CA THR A 487 -12.16 0.44 25.40
C THR A 487 -11.66 0.87 24.01
N TRP A 488 -11.91 2.12 23.62
CA TRP A 488 -11.46 2.64 22.33
C TRP A 488 -9.95 2.87 22.26
N MET A 489 -9.32 3.27 23.36
CA MET A 489 -7.87 3.36 23.47
C MET A 489 -7.22 2.00 23.21
N LEU A 490 -7.68 0.97 23.92
CA LEU A 490 -7.19 -0.40 23.77
C LEU A 490 -7.40 -0.91 22.36
N TYR A 491 -8.60 -0.76 21.81
CA TYR A 491 -8.92 -1.15 20.44
C TYR A 491 -7.96 -0.50 19.42
N GLY A 492 -7.73 0.81 19.52
CA GLY A 492 -6.84 1.55 18.63
C GLY A 492 -5.40 1.03 18.68
N TYR A 493 -4.83 0.93 19.88
CA TYR A 493 -3.46 0.43 20.02
C TYR A 493 -3.31 -1.04 19.63
N GLU A 494 -4.20 -1.93 20.06
CA GLU A 494 -4.15 -3.37 19.75
C GLU A 494 -4.24 -3.63 18.25
N LYS A 495 -5.17 -2.96 17.55
CA LYS A 495 -5.31 -3.10 16.09
C LYS A 495 -4.11 -2.53 15.35
N ALA A 496 -3.64 -1.33 15.74
CA ALA A 496 -2.44 -0.75 15.17
C ALA A 496 -1.25 -1.70 15.33
N PHE A 497 -1.09 -2.26 16.54
CA PHE A 497 0.01 -3.15 16.89
C PHE A 497 0.02 -4.43 16.06
N ARG A 498 -1.13 -5.09 15.91
CA ARG A 498 -1.27 -6.29 15.06
C ARG A 498 -1.02 -6.02 13.58
N LEU A 499 -1.45 -4.84 13.10
CA LEU A 499 -1.30 -4.45 11.70
C LEU A 499 0.11 -3.95 11.34
N ASN A 500 0.88 -3.46 12.31
CA ASN A 500 2.23 -2.91 12.11
C ASN A 500 3.30 -3.98 11.87
N GLY A 501 2.95 -5.16 11.32
CA GLY A 501 3.88 -6.27 11.07
C GLY A 501 5.24 -5.75 10.59
N ALA A 502 6.27 -5.87 11.44
CA ALA A 502 7.66 -5.38 11.29
C ALA A 502 7.91 -4.07 10.52
N ARG A 503 6.93 -3.16 10.40
CA ARG A 503 7.07 -1.90 9.65
C ARG A 503 7.93 -0.86 10.38
N GLN A 504 8.60 -1.26 11.46
CA GLN A 504 9.42 -0.43 12.34
C GLN A 504 10.76 0.04 11.75
N TYR A 505 10.92 -0.02 10.41
CA TYR A 505 12.19 0.35 9.77
C TYR A 505 12.03 1.02 8.40
N THR A 506 10.80 1.37 8.01
CA THR A 506 10.58 2.35 6.93
C THR A 506 10.46 3.73 7.56
N GLU A 507 10.97 4.77 6.89
CA GLU A 507 11.17 6.17 7.32
C GLU A 507 9.96 6.92 7.96
N ASP A 508 8.83 6.24 8.22
CA ASP A 508 7.68 6.76 8.95
C ASP A 508 7.95 6.79 10.47
N LEU A 509 8.57 7.89 10.92
CA LEU A 509 8.88 8.24 12.32
C LEU A 509 7.74 8.03 13.34
N GLU A 510 6.49 7.93 12.90
CA GLU A 510 5.31 7.82 13.77
C GLU A 510 5.07 6.41 14.36
N LEU A 511 5.54 5.35 13.68
CA LEU A 511 5.22 3.95 14.03
C LEU A 511 6.38 3.19 14.72
N ASP A 512 7.57 3.78 14.76
CA ASP A 512 8.79 3.15 15.30
C ASP A 512 8.70 2.81 16.80
N HIS A 513 7.77 3.42 17.53
CA HIS A 513 7.62 3.27 18.99
C HIS A 513 6.21 2.91 19.43
N LEU A 514 5.36 2.46 18.49
CA LEU A 514 3.96 2.11 18.74
C LEU A 514 3.78 1.21 19.97
N ASP A 515 4.66 0.23 20.12
CA ASP A 515 4.57 -0.75 21.20
C ASP A 515 5.05 -0.22 22.55
N LEU A 516 6.04 0.66 22.59
CA LEU A 516 6.42 1.38 23.82
C LEU A 516 5.30 2.32 24.25
N GLU A 517 4.75 3.06 23.31
CA GLU A 517 3.64 3.97 23.56
C GLU A 517 2.41 3.21 24.08
N TYR A 518 2.12 2.07 23.47
CA TYR A 518 1.03 1.20 23.92
C TYR A 518 1.29 0.66 25.34
N LEU A 519 2.52 0.19 25.63
CA LEU A 519 2.91 -0.25 26.97
C LEU A 519 2.77 0.87 28.02
N ASP A 520 3.22 2.09 27.70
CA ASP A 520 3.07 3.23 28.63
C ASP A 520 1.61 3.56 28.91
N ALA A 521 0.76 3.55 27.87
CA ALA A 521 -0.67 3.82 28.02
C ALA A 521 -1.36 2.78 28.90
N VAL A 522 -1.07 1.49 28.73
CA VAL A 522 -1.72 0.44 29.53
C VAL A 522 -1.23 0.43 30.97
N ILE A 523 0.04 0.77 31.21
CA ILE A 523 0.61 0.92 32.55
C ILE A 523 0.00 2.11 33.28
N ARG A 524 -0.11 3.26 32.61
CA ARG A 524 -0.69 4.49 33.17
C ARG A 524 -2.11 4.26 33.68
N HIS A 525 -2.92 3.59 32.87
CA HIS A 525 -4.33 3.32 33.18
C HIS A 525 -4.54 2.04 34.00
N GLY A 526 -3.48 1.37 34.44
CA GLY A 526 -3.56 0.17 35.29
C GLY A 526 -4.25 -1.03 34.63
N VAL A 527 -4.15 -1.13 33.30
CA VAL A 527 -4.73 -2.21 32.48
C VAL A 527 -3.68 -3.08 31.81
N ASP A 528 -2.47 -3.11 32.37
CA ASP A 528 -1.32 -3.91 31.95
C ASP A 528 -1.47 -5.39 32.36
N VAL A 529 -2.56 -6.04 31.98
CA VAL A 529 -2.77 -7.48 32.24
C VAL A 529 -1.71 -8.34 31.55
N GLU A 530 -1.39 -9.50 32.14
CA GLU A 530 -0.28 -10.36 31.71
C GLU A 530 -0.40 -10.78 30.24
N GLU A 531 -1.61 -11.11 29.79
CA GLU A 531 -1.90 -11.48 28.40
C GLU A 531 -1.43 -10.40 27.41
N ARG A 532 -1.78 -9.15 27.68
CA ARG A 532 -1.49 -8.00 26.83
C ARG A 532 0.00 -7.69 26.78
N VAL A 533 0.65 -7.64 27.94
CA VAL A 533 2.10 -7.40 28.02
C VAL A 533 2.87 -8.53 27.32
N THR A 534 2.45 -9.78 27.52
CA THR A 534 3.07 -10.94 26.90
C THR A 534 2.89 -10.96 25.38
N GLU A 535 1.75 -10.51 24.85
CA GLU A 535 1.53 -10.37 23.40
C GLU A 535 2.53 -9.37 22.79
N VAL A 536 2.73 -8.21 23.44
CA VAL A 536 3.67 -7.18 22.98
C VAL A 536 5.11 -7.70 22.96
N LEU A 537 5.52 -8.36 24.04
CA LEU A 537 6.87 -8.94 24.15
C LEU A 537 7.07 -10.12 23.19
N GLY A 538 6.07 -10.97 23.02
CA GLY A 538 6.09 -12.08 22.09
C GLY A 538 6.26 -11.62 20.64
N PHE A 539 5.60 -10.53 20.24
CA PHE A 539 5.81 -9.90 18.94
C PHE A 539 7.25 -9.40 18.76
N ARG A 540 7.82 -8.71 19.75
CA ARG A 540 9.21 -8.22 19.71
C ARG A 540 10.21 -9.37 19.61
N ARG A 541 9.97 -10.47 20.31
CA ARG A 541 10.76 -11.68 20.19
C ARG A 541 10.67 -12.29 18.77
N ARG A 542 9.47 -12.37 18.18
CA ARG A 542 9.30 -12.82 16.79
C ARG A 542 9.99 -11.91 15.78
N LEU A 543 9.94 -10.59 16.00
CA LEU A 543 10.67 -9.60 15.20
C LEU A 543 12.18 -9.89 15.21
N ALA A 544 12.75 -10.12 16.40
CA ALA A 544 14.14 -10.52 16.55
C ALA A 544 14.45 -11.82 15.77
N GLN A 545 13.53 -12.79 15.79
CA GLN A 545 13.72 -14.09 15.14
C GLN A 545 13.65 -14.04 13.61
N HIS A 546 12.77 -13.22 13.05
CA HIS A 546 12.43 -13.26 11.62
C HIS A 546 12.97 -12.07 10.82
N THR A 547 13.17 -10.91 11.44
CA THR A 547 13.50 -9.66 10.74
C THR A 547 14.99 -9.29 10.84
N LEU A 548 15.69 -9.68 11.91
CA LEU A 548 17.10 -9.29 12.13
C LEU A 548 18.08 -9.72 11.04
N LYS A 549 17.75 -10.76 10.26
CA LYS A 549 18.54 -11.15 9.08
C LYS A 549 18.51 -10.10 7.96
N LYS A 550 17.43 -9.34 7.86
CA LYS A 550 17.18 -8.36 6.79
C LYS A 550 17.49 -6.93 7.26
N ASP A 551 17.11 -6.59 8.50
CA ASP A 551 17.45 -5.33 9.15
C ASP A 551 18.01 -5.62 10.54
N TRP A 552 19.31 -5.40 10.72
CA TRP A 552 20.05 -5.73 11.93
C TRP A 552 20.11 -4.58 12.94
N ARG A 553 19.44 -3.44 12.70
CA ARG A 553 19.51 -2.28 13.61
C ARG A 553 19.02 -2.62 15.02
N PHE A 554 19.75 -2.13 16.01
CA PHE A 554 19.41 -2.33 17.42
C PHE A 554 18.27 -1.42 17.89
N PRO A 555 17.20 -1.95 18.51
CA PRO A 555 16.10 -1.15 19.02
C PRO A 555 16.48 -0.47 20.36
N LYS A 556 17.41 0.48 20.31
CA LYS A 556 17.99 1.16 21.48
C LYS A 556 16.96 1.78 22.43
N LYS A 557 15.93 2.43 21.88
CA LYS A 557 14.86 3.04 22.70
C LYS A 557 14.11 1.99 23.52
N TRP A 558 13.91 0.80 22.97
CA TRP A 558 13.28 -0.32 23.66
C TRP A 558 14.13 -0.83 24.82
N TYR A 559 15.43 -0.97 24.58
CA TYR A 559 16.36 -1.40 25.64
C TYR A 559 16.43 -0.37 26.77
N ASN A 560 16.52 0.91 26.43
CA ASN A 560 16.52 1.98 27.42
C ASN A 560 15.23 2.02 28.23
N TYR A 561 14.06 1.89 27.58
CA TYR A 561 12.77 1.81 28.27
C TYR A 561 12.73 0.63 29.25
N PHE A 562 13.24 -0.54 28.85
CA PHE A 562 13.30 -1.70 29.72
C PHE A 562 14.20 -1.46 30.95
N VAL A 563 15.38 -0.85 30.75
CA VAL A 563 16.28 -0.49 31.85
C VAL A 563 15.60 0.48 32.80
N GLU A 564 14.91 1.50 32.27
CA GLU A 564 14.14 2.46 33.07
C GLU A 564 13.06 1.77 33.92
N LYS A 565 12.28 0.84 33.33
CA LYS A 565 11.25 0.07 34.05
C LYS A 565 11.81 -0.93 35.07
N MET A 566 13.07 -1.32 34.95
CA MET A 566 13.74 -2.07 36.01
C MET A 566 14.15 -1.15 37.16
N ASP A 567 14.71 0.02 36.83
CA ASP A 567 15.25 0.96 37.79
C ASP A 567 14.12 1.67 38.60
N ASP A 568 12.93 1.89 37.99
CA ASP A 568 11.75 2.49 38.64
C ASP A 568 10.93 1.50 39.50
N GLY A 569 11.30 0.21 39.50
CA GLY A 569 10.64 -0.83 40.30
C GLY A 569 9.33 -1.37 39.70
N TYR A 570 8.98 -1.06 38.45
CA TYR A 570 7.74 -1.54 37.80
C TYR A 570 7.56 -3.06 37.85
N PHE A 571 8.66 -3.82 37.81
CA PHE A 571 8.65 -5.28 37.89
C PHE A 571 8.59 -5.85 39.32
N ALA A 572 8.67 -5.02 40.36
CA ALA A 572 8.59 -5.44 41.75
C ALA A 572 7.15 -5.91 42.09
N GLY A 573 6.87 -7.18 41.81
CA GLY A 573 5.53 -7.79 41.89
C GLY A 573 5.05 -8.43 40.59
N ARG A 574 5.81 -8.31 39.50
CA ARG A 574 5.49 -8.85 38.16
C ARG A 574 6.69 -9.64 37.58
N PRO A 575 7.16 -10.72 38.23
CA PRO A 575 8.37 -11.44 37.82
C PRO A 575 8.27 -12.02 36.40
N THR A 576 7.10 -12.54 36.02
CA THR A 576 6.86 -13.06 34.67
C THR A 576 7.10 -12.01 33.59
N TYR A 577 6.83 -10.73 33.87
CA TYR A 577 6.96 -9.67 32.87
C TYR A 577 8.46 -9.42 32.65
N ARG A 578 9.22 -9.29 33.74
CA ARG A 578 10.68 -9.16 33.71
C ARG A 578 11.34 -10.27 32.90
N ASP A 579 10.97 -11.53 33.17
CA ASP A 579 11.56 -12.67 32.47
C ASP A 579 11.25 -12.64 30.96
N ARG A 580 10.01 -12.28 30.57
CA ARG A 580 9.63 -12.11 29.17
C ARG A 580 10.38 -10.99 28.46
N PHE A 581 10.65 -9.87 29.15
CA PHE A 581 11.47 -8.80 28.59
C PHE A 581 12.92 -9.26 28.38
N ILE A 582 13.48 -10.03 29.32
CA ILE A 582 14.83 -10.60 29.20
C ILE A 582 14.89 -11.54 27.98
N GLU A 583 13.91 -12.45 27.81
CA GLU A 583 13.84 -13.38 26.66
C GLU A 583 13.92 -12.66 25.30
N VAL A 584 13.33 -11.46 25.16
CA VAL A 584 13.40 -10.66 23.93
C VAL A 584 14.86 -10.28 23.66
N PHE A 585 15.54 -9.67 24.63
CA PHE A 585 16.91 -9.18 24.44
C PHE A 585 17.94 -10.30 24.39
N GLU A 586 17.69 -11.46 25.02
CA GLU A 586 18.48 -12.67 24.81
C GLU A 586 18.46 -13.13 23.34
N GLU A 587 17.28 -13.08 22.70
CA GLU A 587 17.15 -13.40 21.27
C GLU A 587 17.92 -12.39 20.41
N TYR A 588 17.81 -11.08 20.68
CA TYR A 588 18.62 -10.05 20.00
C TYR A 588 20.13 -10.31 20.18
N ALA A 589 20.58 -10.55 21.41
CA ALA A 589 21.98 -10.82 21.71
C ALA A 589 22.49 -12.07 20.99
N ARG A 590 21.70 -13.16 20.99
CA ARG A 590 22.03 -14.38 20.24
C ARG A 590 22.18 -14.09 18.75
N ARG A 591 21.24 -13.36 18.13
CA ARG A 591 21.29 -13.02 16.70
C ARG A 591 22.48 -12.14 16.34
N TYR A 592 22.82 -11.15 17.15
CA TYR A 592 24.00 -10.33 16.88
C TYR A 592 25.31 -11.10 16.98
N ARG A 593 25.39 -12.05 17.92
CA ARG A 593 26.54 -12.98 17.99
C ARG A 593 26.61 -13.88 16.77
N GLU A 594 25.49 -14.39 16.27
CA GLU A 594 25.43 -15.15 15.00
C GLU A 594 25.90 -14.31 13.79
N MET A 595 25.70 -12.99 13.81
CA MET A 595 26.05 -12.05 12.74
C MET A 595 27.44 -11.40 12.88
N GLU A 596 28.25 -11.80 13.88
CA GLU A 596 29.55 -11.16 14.16
C GLU A 596 30.50 -11.16 12.94
N GLY A 597 30.48 -12.22 12.12
CA GLY A 597 31.24 -12.29 10.87
C GLY A 597 30.80 -11.22 9.86
N TYR A 598 29.50 -11.05 9.69
CA TYR A 598 28.91 -10.03 8.79
C TYR A 598 29.26 -8.61 9.25
N PHE A 599 29.16 -8.33 10.56
CA PHE A 599 29.54 -7.02 11.09
C PHE A 599 31.02 -6.72 10.92
N ARG A 600 31.91 -7.71 11.07
CA ARG A 600 33.35 -7.54 10.78
C ARG A 600 33.61 -7.18 9.31
N GLU A 601 32.95 -7.84 8.37
CA GLU A 601 33.07 -7.50 6.95
C GLU A 601 32.59 -6.08 6.65
N MET A 602 31.47 -5.68 7.27
CA MET A 602 30.90 -4.35 7.12
C MET A 602 31.80 -3.26 7.72
N ASP A 603 32.38 -3.47 8.90
CA ASP A 603 33.36 -2.54 9.51
C ASP A 603 34.58 -2.35 8.60
N ASN A 604 35.12 -3.45 8.06
CA ASN A 604 36.23 -3.39 7.09
C ASN A 604 35.85 -2.59 5.83
N ALA A 605 34.62 -2.74 5.33
CA ALA A 605 34.12 -2.00 4.17
C ALA A 605 33.92 -0.51 4.48
N LEU A 606 33.48 -0.14 5.68
CA LEU A 606 33.32 1.24 6.14
C LEU A 606 34.65 1.97 6.22
N GLN A 607 35.69 1.27 6.69
CA GLN A 607 37.06 1.79 6.84
C GLN A 607 37.83 1.88 5.51
N SER A 608 37.29 1.30 4.42
CA SER A 608 37.88 1.41 3.09
C SER A 608 37.92 2.85 2.58
N LYS A 609 39.06 3.25 2.00
CA LYS A 609 39.24 4.55 1.31
C LYS A 609 38.47 4.62 -0.01
N GLU A 610 38.19 3.48 -0.64
CA GLU A 610 37.43 3.37 -1.87
C GLU A 610 36.07 2.71 -1.58
N THR A 611 35.05 3.52 -1.34
CA THR A 611 33.67 3.02 -1.23
C THR A 611 32.68 4.00 -1.83
N LYS A 612 31.56 3.47 -2.30
CA LYS A 612 30.47 4.20 -2.94
C LYS A 612 29.44 4.74 -1.93
N ILE A 613 29.63 4.47 -0.64
CA ILE A 613 28.76 4.89 0.46
C ILE A 613 29.08 6.33 0.87
N SER A 614 28.05 7.16 1.07
CA SER A 614 28.24 8.56 1.48
C SER A 614 28.80 8.67 2.90
N ALA A 615 29.43 9.80 3.25
CA ALA A 615 29.99 9.99 4.59
C ALA A 615 28.92 9.95 5.70
N ALA A 616 27.70 10.40 5.40
CA ALA A 616 26.56 10.35 6.31
C ALA A 616 26.15 8.90 6.59
N ASP A 617 25.89 8.13 5.53
CA ASP A 617 25.50 6.71 5.66
C ASP A 617 26.57 5.89 6.38
N ARG A 618 27.86 6.19 6.16
CA ARG A 618 28.96 5.53 6.88
C ARG A 618 28.91 5.80 8.38
N TYR A 619 28.64 7.05 8.77
CA TYR A 619 28.56 7.41 10.18
C TYR A 619 27.34 6.79 10.86
N GLU A 620 26.20 6.72 10.16
CA GLU A 620 25.01 6.02 10.65
C GLU A 620 25.30 4.53 10.90
N LEU A 621 25.90 3.84 9.91
CA LEU A 621 26.26 2.43 10.06
C LEU A 621 27.24 2.21 11.22
N TYR A 622 28.25 3.08 11.37
CA TYR A 622 29.17 3.03 12.50
C TYR A 622 28.46 3.20 13.85
N ARG A 623 27.54 4.18 13.94
CA ARG A 623 26.75 4.43 15.16
C ARG A 623 25.89 3.22 15.50
N ASP A 624 25.20 2.64 14.54
CA ASP A 624 24.31 1.50 14.73
C ASP A 624 25.11 0.27 15.22
N MET A 625 26.31 0.04 14.67
CA MET A 625 27.23 -1.00 15.16
C MET A 625 27.71 -0.74 16.59
N LYS A 626 28.03 0.51 16.94
CA LYS A 626 28.42 0.88 18.30
C LYS A 626 27.29 0.72 19.31
N ASP A 627 26.05 0.95 18.89
CA ASP A 627 24.89 0.72 19.75
C ASP A 627 24.68 -0.79 20.02
N ILE A 628 24.97 -1.67 19.05
CA ILE A 628 24.97 -3.14 19.27
C ILE A 628 26.06 -3.56 20.25
N GLU A 629 27.30 -3.07 20.07
CA GLU A 629 28.43 -3.40 20.95
C GLU A 629 28.12 -3.01 22.40
N ARG A 630 27.67 -1.76 22.62
CA ARG A 630 27.26 -1.27 23.94
C ARG A 630 26.13 -2.07 24.56
N PHE A 631 25.15 -2.48 23.74
CA PHE A 631 24.07 -3.33 24.20
C PHE A 631 24.58 -4.68 24.69
N LEU A 632 25.42 -5.37 23.92
CA LEU A 632 25.95 -6.67 24.28
C LEU A 632 26.74 -6.60 25.60
N GLU A 633 27.60 -5.59 25.76
CA GLU A 633 28.36 -5.35 26.99
C GLU A 633 27.46 -5.08 28.20
N ASP A 634 26.49 -4.17 28.07
CA ASP A 634 25.59 -3.82 29.18
C ASP A 634 24.65 -4.98 29.54
N PHE A 635 24.13 -5.69 28.54
CA PHE A 635 23.25 -6.83 28.74
C PHE A 635 23.97 -7.98 29.44
N GLU A 636 25.20 -8.31 29.03
CA GLU A 636 26.00 -9.32 29.71
C GLU A 636 26.30 -8.95 31.16
N ARG A 637 26.68 -7.68 31.40
CA ARG A 637 26.94 -7.15 32.74
C ARG A 637 25.73 -7.30 33.67
N ARG A 638 24.52 -7.06 33.16
CA ARG A 638 23.29 -7.06 33.94
C ARG A 638 22.67 -8.45 34.14
N PHE A 639 22.80 -9.35 33.16
CA PHE A 639 22.00 -10.58 33.13
C PHE A 639 22.80 -11.89 32.96
N SER A 640 24.01 -11.85 32.42
CA SER A 640 24.79 -13.09 32.15
C SER A 640 25.62 -13.57 33.35
N ASN A 641 25.90 -12.72 34.34
CA ASN A 641 26.71 -13.08 35.52
C ASN A 641 25.91 -13.75 36.67
N GLY A 642 24.63 -14.06 36.49
CA GLY A 642 23.79 -14.73 37.49
C GLY A 642 23.73 -16.26 37.42
N ALA A 643 24.38 -16.90 36.45
CA ALA A 643 24.35 -18.36 36.27
C ALA A 643 25.54 -19.10 36.92
N ALA A 644 26.42 -18.41 37.65
CA ALA A 644 27.65 -18.98 38.22
C ALA A 644 27.75 -18.91 39.76
N GLU A 645 26.73 -18.41 40.47
CA GLU A 645 26.67 -18.51 41.93
C GLU A 645 25.37 -19.23 42.34
N GLY A 646 25.41 -20.55 42.18
CA GLY A 646 24.50 -21.51 42.81
C GLY A 646 25.23 -22.26 43.91
#